data_AF-A0A6J1M4J2-F1
#
_entry.id   AF-A0A6J1M4J2-F1
#
_cell.length_a   1.000
_cell.length_b   1.000
_cell.length_c   1.000
_cell.angle_alpha   90.00
_cell.angle_beta   90.00
_cell.angle_gamma   90.00
#
_symmetry.space_group_name_H-M   'P 1'
#
loop_
_entity.id
_entity.type
_entity.pdbx_description
1 polymer ?
#
loop_
_entity_poly.entity_id
_entity_poly.type
_entity_poly.pdbx_seq_one_letter_code
_entity_poly.pdbx_strand_id
1 'polypeptide(L)'
;MCCALDFSSNVSQMSDLETRTRPSQDDSVHCKVCEATFKTLQDCLAHELLKHTIKPQKKLRKCLDAITKLFASEQIQCERRVLKAALAQAPAGQHLRAVLAFYSGNCNELSACFSQVRDTLQKQLHGRVKVYPFGSLVTGLALKDSDIDLFLEQTDASSNGVSSRQLFNKIYNFLRRSECFQNVFAIRHARVPIIRCKHVLSGLSLDINMSSPNSTYNSRFVAELLGRDVRMRELFLFLKLWAKKLKVIGSGSMTSYCLITLIIFSMQQQKQLPSIKQLQTRCPVLEVMGVNYGYSLQQVRPIPASLTTLDLISQFFELYNQMDFERKLLSPYLGCALDLESAFSVPGSFPEYEQQLHAMAKATGEQPEPFQNQRCVCVQDPFEMQHNVGQSISITNLCYLRECLALAHRACSDKKMVSTPAKLYEYLLFGLAEQLLQGQRIEQGHPAKVRKQVPCKEQHPEKEKAKAETIAKIVVEAAEKSTPAAKAAKEKITPLVAATKTTLPAIAAMSTELPAETNAKPKERLSSTSSENASPMSHVHILKPTNNDLKSLRADFLSKKTNATHTIFYYWVLCYVDAIKDILVNIYGLNLKLIEPVEESQLIAEPHPLPQHYTWLINTSLDTWSARNFQRSTKQSFFAQQLQQTIEFIKTRPANASYAVNLSGRFSVIIGEDYKELRLELQPMPSDALGLQRHSPLTKFFKSLKNMLCNYNFKEKVISLQYQR
;
A
#
# COMPACT_ATOMS: atom_id res chain seq x y z
N MET A 1 71.04 -16.01 -23.99
CA MET A 1 72.24 -15.96 -23.13
C MET A 1 71.76 -16.02 -21.68
N CYS A 2 72.14 -17.10 -20.99
CA CYS A 2 72.22 -17.40 -19.55
C CYS A 2 71.55 -16.45 -18.53
N CYS A 3 70.67 -16.94 -17.63
CA CYS A 3 70.97 -17.54 -16.30
C CYS A 3 71.64 -16.53 -15.34
N ALA A 4 71.49 -16.49 -14.02
CA ALA A 4 70.66 -17.10 -12.96
C ALA A 4 71.33 -16.69 -11.62
N LEU A 5 70.58 -16.47 -10.52
CA LEU A 5 70.89 -16.82 -9.09
C LEU A 5 72.20 -16.22 -8.45
N ASP A 6 72.39 -15.88 -7.17
CA ASP A 6 71.99 -16.39 -5.84
C ASP A 6 72.37 -15.32 -4.76
N PHE A 7 71.53 -14.99 -3.77
CA PHE A 7 71.46 -15.42 -2.35
C PHE A 7 72.39 -14.76 -1.27
N SER A 8 71.72 -14.07 -0.31
CA SER A 8 71.99 -13.99 1.16
C SER A 8 73.23 -13.20 1.65
N SER A 9 73.37 -12.67 2.87
CA SER A 9 72.55 -12.58 4.09
C SER A 9 73.22 -11.61 5.10
N ASN A 10 72.42 -10.70 5.69
CA ASN A 10 72.26 -10.40 7.13
C ASN A 10 73.39 -9.93 8.11
N VAL A 11 72.94 -9.01 9.01
CA VAL A 11 73.42 -8.61 10.38
C VAL A 11 74.60 -7.63 10.48
N SER A 12 74.72 -6.68 11.41
CA SER A 12 73.88 -5.73 12.20
C SER A 12 74.83 -5.10 13.24
N GLN A 13 74.75 -3.78 13.50
CA GLN A 13 75.13 -2.99 14.70
C GLN A 13 75.43 -1.54 14.23
N MET A 14 75.12 -0.42 14.89
CA MET A 14 74.88 -0.04 16.29
C MET A 14 74.28 1.40 16.28
N SER A 15 73.16 1.66 16.99
CA SER A 15 73.01 2.51 18.20
C SER A 15 73.09 4.04 18.02
N ASP A 16 71.97 4.74 18.32
CA ASP A 16 71.82 5.95 19.18
C ASP A 16 70.38 6.54 19.03
N LEU A 17 69.42 6.36 19.95
CA LEU A 17 69.08 7.11 21.20
C LEU A 17 68.55 8.56 20.91
N GLU A 18 67.37 9.08 21.31
CA GLU A 18 66.22 8.64 22.12
C GLU A 18 65.00 9.62 21.95
N THR A 19 63.79 9.08 21.70
CA THR A 19 62.42 9.40 22.25
C THR A 19 61.87 10.84 22.38
N ARG A 20 60.57 11.19 22.20
CA ARG A 20 59.29 10.47 22.01
C ARG A 20 58.19 11.49 21.60
N THR A 21 57.45 11.21 20.51
CA THR A 21 56.00 11.43 20.39
C THR A 21 55.51 10.57 19.21
N ARG A 22 54.70 9.53 19.49
CA ARG A 22 53.99 8.74 18.46
C ARG A 22 52.77 9.54 17.95
N PRO A 23 52.35 9.32 16.70
CA PRO A 23 51.15 8.51 16.43
C PRO A 23 51.34 7.60 15.18
N SER A 24 51.26 6.26 15.26
CA SER A 24 50.10 5.34 15.37
C SER A 24 49.32 5.09 14.06
N GLN A 25 49.52 3.87 13.54
CA GLN A 25 48.58 2.96 12.85
C GLN A 25 47.73 3.48 11.68
N ASP A 26 47.96 2.87 10.51
CA ASP A 26 47.05 2.87 9.36
C ASP A 26 45.82 2.01 9.72
N ASP A 27 44.89 2.58 10.50
CA ASP A 27 43.66 1.95 11.01
C ASP A 27 42.58 1.87 9.92
N SER A 28 42.93 1.37 8.73
CA SER A 28 41.95 1.06 7.71
C SER A 28 41.15 -0.18 8.11
N VAL A 29 39.84 -0.02 8.26
CA VAL A 29 38.93 -1.07 8.73
C VAL A 29 38.23 -1.70 7.53
N HIS A 30 38.28 -3.02 7.47
CA HIS A 30 37.76 -3.78 6.34
C HIS A 30 36.44 -4.43 6.74
N CYS A 31 35.44 -4.35 5.85
CA CYS A 31 34.19 -5.06 6.06
C CYS A 31 34.44 -6.56 6.01
N LYS A 32 34.05 -7.29 7.06
CA LYS A 32 34.29 -8.74 7.16
C LYS A 32 33.44 -9.57 6.21
N VAL A 33 32.49 -8.96 5.49
CA VAL A 33 31.52 -9.63 4.61
C VAL A 33 31.83 -9.43 3.13
N CYS A 34 32.33 -8.26 2.73
CA CYS A 34 32.60 -7.94 1.32
C CYS A 34 34.00 -7.34 1.07
N GLU A 35 34.85 -7.31 2.09
CA GLU A 35 36.24 -6.85 2.05
C GLU A 35 36.45 -5.38 1.63
N ALA A 36 35.37 -4.60 1.49
CA ALA A 36 35.45 -3.17 1.25
C ALA A 36 36.19 -2.45 2.39
N THR A 37 37.13 -1.57 2.03
CA THR A 37 37.99 -0.84 2.97
C THR A 37 37.38 0.51 3.35
N PHE A 38 37.39 0.82 4.63
CA PHE A 38 36.85 2.06 5.20
C PHE A 38 37.89 2.74 6.08
N LYS A 39 37.85 4.07 6.11
CA LYS A 39 38.78 4.89 6.89
C LYS A 39 38.50 4.86 8.40
N THR A 40 37.28 4.47 8.80
CA THR A 40 36.89 4.37 10.20
C THR A 40 36.07 3.12 10.46
N LEU A 41 36.18 2.55 11.67
CA LEU A 41 35.34 1.45 12.13
C LEU A 41 33.85 1.81 12.08
N GLN A 42 33.53 3.09 12.28
CA GLN A 42 32.16 3.58 12.30
C GLN A 42 31.54 3.61 10.89
N ASP A 43 32.32 3.94 9.85
CA ASP A 43 31.89 3.85 8.44
C ASP A 43 31.79 2.39 7.99
N CYS A 44 32.73 1.54 8.41
CA CYS A 44 32.65 0.10 8.17
C CYS A 44 31.40 -0.51 8.84
N LEU A 45 31.11 -0.11 10.08
CA LEU A 45 29.91 -0.54 10.81
C LEU A 45 28.63 0.06 10.22
N ALA A 46 28.65 1.30 9.72
CA ALA A 46 27.51 1.92 9.04
C ALA A 46 27.25 1.23 7.70
N HIS A 47 28.29 0.91 6.93
CA HIS A 47 28.21 0.06 5.76
C HIS A 47 27.66 -1.33 6.11
N GLU A 48 28.20 -1.97 7.15
CA GLU A 48 27.67 -3.23 7.66
C GLU A 48 26.20 -3.06 8.09
N LEU A 49 25.78 -2.00 8.77
CA LEU A 49 24.38 -1.77 9.17
C LEU A 49 23.44 -1.48 7.99
N LEU A 50 23.90 -0.71 7.01
CA LEU A 50 23.08 -0.29 5.86
C LEU A 50 23.00 -1.37 4.77
N LYS A 51 24.05 -2.18 4.62
CA LYS A 51 24.14 -3.25 3.61
C LYS A 51 24.02 -4.67 4.19
N HIS A 52 24.29 -4.87 5.49
CA HIS A 52 24.46 -6.19 6.13
C HIS A 52 23.73 -6.42 7.50
N THR A 53 23.26 -5.40 8.27
CA THR A 53 22.66 -5.57 9.63
C THR A 53 21.33 -4.80 9.75
N ILE A 54 20.14 -5.40 9.62
CA ILE A 54 19.53 -6.42 10.47
C ILE A 54 18.96 -7.50 9.57
N LYS A 55 19.63 -8.67 9.55
CA LYS A 55 19.24 -9.93 8.88
C LYS A 55 17.86 -9.89 8.22
N PRO A 56 17.78 -9.65 6.89
CA PRO A 56 16.61 -10.01 6.09
C PRO A 56 16.11 -11.40 6.49
N GLN A 57 17.03 -12.32 6.79
CA GLN A 57 16.75 -13.66 7.31
C GLN A 57 15.78 -13.74 8.50
N LYS A 58 15.78 -12.84 9.50
CA LYS A 58 14.82 -12.95 10.64
C LYS A 58 13.40 -12.55 10.23
N LYS A 59 13.25 -11.47 9.43
CA LYS A 59 11.95 -11.05 8.89
C LYS A 59 11.46 -12.00 7.81
N LEU A 60 12.38 -12.47 6.96
CA LEU A 60 12.17 -13.50 5.96
C LEU A 60 11.72 -14.80 6.64
N ARG A 61 12.38 -15.25 7.71
CA ARG A 61 11.94 -16.42 8.49
C ARG A 61 10.52 -16.26 9.03
N LYS A 62 10.18 -15.10 9.61
CA LYS A 62 8.79 -14.84 10.04
C LYS A 62 7.80 -14.86 8.87
N CYS A 63 8.20 -14.31 7.72
CA CYS A 63 7.40 -14.35 6.49
C CYS A 63 7.18 -15.80 6.03
N LEU A 64 8.26 -16.59 5.95
CA LEU A 64 8.24 -18.01 5.59
C LEU A 64 7.41 -18.84 6.57
N ASP A 65 7.54 -18.60 7.88
CA ASP A 65 6.73 -19.27 8.92
C ASP A 65 5.23 -18.95 8.75
N ALA A 66 4.88 -17.71 8.41
CA ALA A 66 3.50 -17.30 8.16
C ALA A 66 2.94 -17.94 6.88
N ILE A 67 3.71 -17.93 5.80
CA ILE A 67 3.36 -18.58 4.53
C ILE A 67 3.18 -20.09 4.77
N THR A 68 4.05 -20.71 5.54
CA THR A 68 3.95 -22.13 5.91
C THR A 68 2.66 -22.45 6.62
N LYS A 69 2.32 -21.69 7.67
CA LYS A 69 1.06 -21.88 8.40
C LYS A 69 -0.14 -21.72 7.49
N LEU A 70 -0.07 -20.77 6.56
CA LEU A 70 -1.11 -20.59 5.55
C LEU A 70 -1.22 -21.83 4.65
N PHE A 71 -0.11 -22.33 4.11
CA PHE A 71 -0.11 -23.53 3.26
C PHE A 71 -0.50 -24.80 4.01
N ALA A 72 -0.28 -24.87 5.33
CA ALA A 72 -0.74 -25.95 6.19
C ALA A 72 -2.24 -25.86 6.54
N SER A 73 -2.94 -24.77 6.19
CA SER A 73 -4.37 -24.62 6.48
C SER A 73 -5.20 -25.67 5.74
N GLU A 74 -6.29 -26.11 6.37
CA GLU A 74 -7.20 -27.10 5.79
C GLU A 74 -7.77 -26.63 4.45
N GLN A 75 -8.06 -25.33 4.33
CA GLN A 75 -8.56 -24.73 3.08
C GLN A 75 -7.58 -24.93 1.92
N ILE A 76 -6.29 -24.62 2.10
CA ILE A 76 -5.27 -24.78 1.06
C ILE A 76 -4.98 -26.26 0.78
N GLN A 77 -4.99 -27.11 1.80
CA GLN A 77 -4.79 -28.55 1.61
C GLN A 77 -5.98 -29.23 0.93
N CYS A 78 -7.21 -28.76 1.16
CA CYS A 78 -8.39 -29.19 0.42
C CYS A 78 -8.26 -28.79 -1.06
N GLU A 79 -7.96 -27.52 -1.33
CA GLU A 79 -7.74 -27.02 -2.68
C GLU A 79 -6.64 -27.80 -3.43
N ARG A 80 -5.52 -28.09 -2.77
CA ARG A 80 -4.43 -28.91 -3.31
C ARG A 80 -4.88 -30.32 -3.69
N ARG A 81 -5.69 -30.97 -2.85
CA ARG A 81 -6.25 -32.31 -3.13
C ARG A 81 -7.16 -32.30 -4.36
N VAL A 82 -8.04 -31.31 -4.46
CA VAL A 82 -8.93 -31.16 -5.62
C VAL A 82 -8.13 -30.90 -6.90
N LEU A 83 -7.11 -30.03 -6.85
CA LEU A 83 -6.25 -29.79 -8.01
C LEU A 83 -5.49 -31.06 -8.42
N LYS A 84 -4.97 -31.85 -7.46
CA LYS A 84 -4.31 -33.13 -7.75
C LYS A 84 -5.24 -34.10 -8.48
N ALA A 85 -6.50 -34.20 -8.05
CA ALA A 85 -7.50 -35.01 -8.73
C ALA A 85 -7.77 -34.52 -10.16
N ALA A 86 -7.92 -33.20 -10.35
CA ALA A 86 -8.10 -32.61 -11.68
C ALA A 86 -6.89 -32.85 -12.60
N LEU A 87 -5.67 -32.75 -12.07
CA LEU A 87 -4.44 -33.04 -12.81
C LEU A 87 -4.29 -34.52 -13.17
N ALA A 88 -4.73 -35.44 -12.31
CA ALA A 88 -4.70 -36.87 -12.58
C ALA A 88 -5.68 -37.29 -13.69
N GLN A 89 -6.77 -36.54 -13.88
CA GLN A 89 -7.75 -36.76 -14.95
C GLN A 89 -7.39 -36.02 -16.25
N ALA A 90 -6.40 -35.13 -16.22
CA ALA A 90 -6.02 -34.33 -17.38
C ALA A 90 -5.29 -35.20 -18.42
N PRO A 91 -5.64 -35.09 -19.73
CA PRO A 91 -4.88 -35.75 -20.79
C PRO A 91 -3.41 -35.32 -20.81
N ALA A 92 -2.53 -36.18 -21.33
CA ALA A 92 -1.14 -35.85 -21.55
C ALA A 92 -1.00 -34.55 -22.37
N GLY A 93 -0.11 -33.65 -21.94
CA GLY A 93 0.05 -32.32 -22.53
C GLY A 93 -1.00 -31.27 -22.14
N GLN A 94 -2.11 -31.62 -21.48
CA GLN A 94 -3.17 -30.67 -21.10
C GLN A 94 -3.15 -30.23 -19.63
N HIS A 95 -2.14 -30.64 -18.86
CA HIS A 95 -2.04 -30.33 -17.43
C HIS A 95 -2.05 -28.83 -17.13
N LEU A 96 -1.32 -28.00 -17.90
CA LEU A 96 -1.35 -26.55 -17.72
C LEU A 96 -2.75 -26.00 -17.95
N ARG A 97 -3.42 -26.42 -19.02
CA ARG A 97 -4.79 -26.01 -19.32
C ARG A 97 -5.76 -26.40 -18.19
N ALA A 98 -5.60 -27.58 -17.60
CA ALA A 98 -6.38 -28.01 -16.44
C ALA A 98 -6.15 -27.10 -15.22
N VAL A 99 -4.89 -26.73 -14.93
CA VAL A 99 -4.57 -25.75 -13.87
C VAL A 99 -5.25 -24.42 -14.16
N LEU A 100 -5.10 -23.89 -15.38
CA LEU A 100 -5.64 -22.60 -15.74
C LEU A 100 -7.16 -22.59 -15.68
N ALA A 101 -7.84 -23.63 -16.19
CA ALA A 101 -9.29 -23.78 -16.10
C ALA A 101 -9.78 -23.86 -14.65
N PHE A 102 -9.01 -24.48 -13.76
CA PHE A 102 -9.35 -24.57 -12.34
C PHE A 102 -9.33 -23.21 -11.63
N TYR A 103 -8.48 -22.27 -12.06
CA TYR A 103 -8.24 -21.00 -11.37
C TYR A 103 -8.73 -19.75 -12.10
N SER A 104 -8.90 -19.81 -13.42
CA SER A 104 -9.36 -18.70 -14.23
C SER A 104 -10.75 -18.24 -13.77
N GLY A 105 -10.93 -16.93 -13.67
CA GLY A 105 -12.24 -16.33 -13.44
C GLY A 105 -13.12 -16.44 -14.67
N ASN A 106 -14.43 -16.42 -14.47
CA ASN A 106 -15.38 -16.39 -15.58
C ASN A 106 -15.43 -14.98 -16.17
N CYS A 107 -14.64 -14.72 -17.22
CA CYS A 107 -14.59 -13.41 -17.88
C CYS A 107 -15.97 -12.93 -18.38
N ASN A 108 -16.88 -13.84 -18.73
CA ASN A 108 -18.23 -13.49 -19.17
C ASN A 108 -19.06 -12.93 -18.00
N GLU A 109 -18.97 -13.54 -16.82
CA GLU A 109 -19.61 -13.03 -15.59
C GLU A 109 -19.03 -11.67 -15.19
N LEU A 110 -17.69 -11.52 -15.22
CA LEU A 110 -17.07 -10.23 -14.93
C LEU A 110 -17.49 -9.15 -15.94
N SER A 111 -17.59 -9.49 -17.23
CA SER A 111 -18.03 -8.56 -18.29
C SER A 111 -19.50 -8.17 -18.15
N ALA A 112 -20.36 -9.13 -17.81
CA ALA A 112 -21.78 -8.87 -17.52
C ALA A 112 -21.94 -7.98 -16.30
N CYS A 113 -21.20 -8.25 -15.21
CA CYS A 113 -21.18 -7.39 -14.04
C CYS A 113 -20.64 -6.00 -14.35
N PHE A 114 -19.56 -5.90 -15.13
CA PHE A 114 -19.02 -4.62 -15.57
C PHE A 114 -20.08 -3.82 -16.32
N SER A 115 -20.81 -4.45 -17.25
CA SER A 115 -21.88 -3.79 -18.02
C SER A 115 -22.96 -3.23 -17.08
N GLN A 116 -23.41 -3.99 -16.09
CA GLN A 116 -24.39 -3.54 -15.10
C GLN A 116 -23.87 -2.37 -14.24
N VAL A 117 -22.62 -2.47 -13.76
CA VAL A 117 -21.98 -1.43 -12.93
C VAL A 117 -21.78 -0.15 -13.76
N ARG A 118 -21.30 -0.26 -14.99
CA ARG A 118 -21.15 0.84 -15.95
C ARG A 118 -22.49 1.54 -16.15
N ASP A 119 -23.53 0.80 -16.52
CA ASP A 119 -24.84 1.37 -16.82
C ASP A 119 -25.45 2.05 -15.59
N THR A 120 -25.29 1.45 -14.41
CA THR A 120 -25.71 2.03 -13.12
C THR A 120 -24.98 3.35 -12.85
N LEU A 121 -23.65 3.36 -12.95
CA LEU A 121 -22.84 4.56 -12.70
C LEU A 121 -23.15 5.67 -13.71
N GLN A 122 -23.24 5.35 -15.00
CA GLN A 122 -23.51 6.33 -16.04
C GLN A 122 -24.94 6.90 -15.93
N LYS A 123 -25.94 6.06 -15.66
CA LYS A 123 -27.33 6.51 -15.44
C LYS A 123 -27.43 7.45 -14.24
N GLN A 124 -26.86 7.06 -13.11
CA GLN A 124 -26.95 7.81 -11.86
C GLN A 124 -26.14 9.12 -11.87
N LEU A 125 -25.12 9.19 -12.73
CA LEU A 125 -24.33 10.41 -12.93
C LEU A 125 -24.83 11.25 -14.13
N HIS A 126 -25.99 10.89 -14.69
CA HIS A 126 -26.65 11.57 -15.81
C HIS A 126 -25.76 11.68 -17.06
N GLY A 127 -24.99 10.63 -17.36
CA GLY A 127 -24.11 10.60 -18.53
C GLY A 127 -22.86 11.48 -18.45
N ARG A 128 -22.64 12.20 -17.34
CA ARG A 128 -21.50 13.13 -17.14
C ARG A 128 -20.14 12.45 -16.99
N VAL A 129 -20.14 11.12 -16.93
CA VAL A 129 -18.91 10.32 -16.89
C VAL A 129 -18.99 9.16 -17.88
N LYS A 130 -17.85 8.84 -18.48
CA LYS A 130 -17.59 7.57 -19.15
C LYS A 130 -16.84 6.65 -18.21
N VAL A 131 -17.22 5.38 -18.21
CA VAL A 131 -16.65 4.35 -17.34
C VAL A 131 -15.94 3.35 -18.24
N TYR A 132 -14.63 3.22 -18.06
CA TYR A 132 -13.79 2.31 -18.82
C TYR A 132 -13.25 1.21 -17.89
N PRO A 133 -13.33 -0.07 -18.27
CA PRO A 133 -12.68 -1.13 -17.52
C PRO A 133 -11.18 -1.10 -17.82
N PHE A 134 -10.37 -1.57 -16.88
CA PHE A 134 -8.97 -1.91 -17.12
C PHE A 134 -8.57 -3.14 -16.30
N GLY A 135 -7.28 -3.46 -16.28
CA GLY A 135 -6.73 -4.49 -15.40
C GLY A 135 -7.12 -5.91 -15.83
N SER A 136 -7.45 -6.73 -14.84
CA SER A 136 -7.59 -8.19 -15.04
C SER A 136 -8.75 -8.56 -15.98
N LEU A 137 -9.82 -7.76 -16.00
CA LEU A 137 -10.96 -7.94 -16.89
C LEU A 137 -10.56 -7.72 -18.35
N VAL A 138 -9.91 -6.60 -18.66
CA VAL A 138 -9.53 -6.22 -20.03
C VAL A 138 -8.42 -7.11 -20.57
N THR A 139 -7.42 -7.43 -19.75
CA THR A 139 -6.28 -8.26 -20.15
C THR A 139 -6.65 -9.74 -20.33
N GLY A 140 -7.83 -10.18 -19.88
CA GLY A 140 -8.22 -11.59 -19.89
C GLY A 140 -7.42 -12.46 -18.90
N LEU A 141 -6.78 -11.82 -17.92
CA LEU A 141 -5.96 -12.44 -16.86
C LEU A 141 -6.70 -12.54 -15.52
N ALA A 142 -8.04 -12.51 -15.53
CA ALA A 142 -8.85 -12.65 -14.33
C ALA A 142 -8.74 -14.05 -13.71
N LEU A 143 -8.50 -14.09 -12.40
CA LEU A 143 -8.69 -15.26 -11.53
C LEU A 143 -10.05 -15.15 -10.82
N LYS A 144 -10.56 -16.25 -10.26
CA LYS A 144 -11.91 -16.33 -9.62
C LYS A 144 -12.22 -15.24 -8.59
N ASP A 145 -11.21 -14.71 -7.92
CA ASP A 145 -11.30 -13.69 -6.87
C ASP A 145 -10.72 -12.33 -7.33
N SER A 146 -10.78 -12.03 -8.63
CA SER A 146 -10.29 -10.75 -9.16
C SER A 146 -11.32 -9.64 -9.00
N ASP A 147 -10.81 -8.46 -8.67
CA ASP A 147 -11.58 -7.22 -8.63
C ASP A 147 -11.87 -6.71 -10.06
N ILE A 148 -12.86 -5.82 -10.20
CA ILE A 148 -13.09 -5.06 -11.43
C ILE A 148 -12.49 -3.66 -11.26
N ASP A 149 -11.49 -3.35 -12.08
CA ASP A 149 -10.81 -2.07 -12.09
C ASP A 149 -11.47 -1.10 -13.08
N LEU A 150 -11.86 0.10 -12.63
CA LEU A 150 -12.62 1.08 -13.39
C LEU A 150 -11.93 2.44 -13.43
N PHE A 151 -11.81 3.03 -14.62
CA PHE A 151 -11.42 4.42 -14.83
C PHE A 151 -12.65 5.24 -15.21
N LEU A 152 -12.89 6.33 -14.48
CA LEU A 152 -13.97 7.26 -14.75
C LEU A 152 -13.42 8.54 -15.36
N GLU A 153 -13.83 8.81 -16.60
CA GLU A 153 -13.52 10.02 -17.34
C GLU A 153 -14.71 10.98 -17.31
N GLN A 154 -14.47 12.25 -17.01
CA GLN A 154 -15.51 13.27 -17.06
C GLN A 154 -15.76 13.70 -18.52
N THR A 155 -17.04 13.80 -18.91
CA THR A 155 -17.42 14.12 -20.30
C THR A 155 -17.80 15.59 -20.53
N ASP A 156 -17.97 16.38 -19.48
CA ASP A 156 -18.49 17.73 -19.57
C ASP A 156 -17.40 18.70 -20.08
N ALA A 157 -17.42 19.00 -21.39
CA ALA A 157 -16.52 19.96 -22.04
C ALA A 157 -16.75 21.43 -21.60
N SER A 158 -17.89 21.73 -20.97
CA SER A 158 -18.33 23.07 -20.58
C SER A 158 -18.06 23.43 -19.12
N SER A 159 -17.51 22.52 -18.31
CA SER A 159 -17.10 22.84 -16.94
C SER A 159 -15.63 23.25 -16.89
N ASN A 160 -15.37 24.56 -16.97
CA ASN A 160 -14.19 25.11 -16.34
C ASN A 160 -14.15 24.65 -14.86
N GLY A 161 -13.23 23.75 -14.49
CA GLY A 161 -12.70 23.71 -13.12
C GLY A 161 -13.26 22.70 -12.11
N VAL A 162 -13.91 21.59 -12.48
CA VAL A 162 -14.08 20.50 -11.51
C VAL A 162 -12.75 19.73 -11.41
N SER A 163 -11.96 20.03 -10.38
CA SER A 163 -10.71 19.29 -10.15
C SER A 163 -10.99 17.79 -9.95
N SER A 164 -10.07 16.91 -10.34
CA SER A 164 -10.20 15.45 -10.14
C SER A 164 -10.53 15.10 -8.68
N ARG A 165 -10.12 15.95 -7.73
CA ARG A 165 -10.46 15.83 -6.30
C ARG A 165 -11.94 16.10 -6.00
N GLN A 166 -12.55 17.09 -6.63
CA GLN A 166 -13.98 17.36 -6.48
C GLN A 166 -14.81 16.23 -7.08
N LEU A 167 -14.43 15.77 -8.27
CA LEU A 167 -15.05 14.63 -8.93
C LEU A 167 -14.94 13.36 -8.06
N PHE A 168 -13.74 13.05 -7.55
CA PHE A 168 -13.52 11.96 -6.60
C PHE A 168 -14.45 12.03 -5.39
N ASN A 169 -14.59 13.21 -4.77
CA ASN A 169 -15.48 13.39 -3.62
C ASN A 169 -16.96 13.21 -3.98
N LYS A 170 -17.38 13.70 -5.15
CA LYS A 170 -18.75 13.51 -5.64
C LYS A 170 -19.05 12.02 -5.83
N ILE A 171 -18.18 11.28 -6.52
CA ILE A 171 -18.34 9.84 -6.74
C ILE A 171 -18.30 9.07 -5.43
N TYR A 172 -17.34 9.37 -4.54
CA TYR A 172 -17.25 8.72 -3.23
C TYR A 172 -18.53 8.88 -2.40
N ASN A 173 -19.08 10.09 -2.35
CA ASN A 173 -20.33 10.35 -1.62
C ASN A 173 -21.54 9.70 -2.28
N PHE A 174 -21.59 9.66 -3.61
CA PHE A 174 -22.63 8.96 -4.35
C PHE A 174 -22.60 7.45 -4.03
N LEU A 175 -21.44 6.81 -4.16
CA LEU A 175 -21.26 5.38 -3.87
C LEU A 175 -21.66 5.05 -2.43
N ARG A 176 -21.31 5.90 -1.45
CA ARG A 176 -21.68 5.70 -0.04
C ARG A 176 -23.18 5.79 0.26
N ARG A 177 -23.95 6.50 -0.56
CA ARG A 177 -25.40 6.70 -0.37
C ARG A 177 -26.23 5.72 -1.18
N SER A 178 -25.61 5.06 -2.17
CA SER A 178 -26.28 4.09 -3.03
C SER A 178 -26.40 2.74 -2.34
N GLU A 179 -27.59 2.13 -2.42
CA GLU A 179 -27.83 0.77 -1.92
C GLU A 179 -27.18 -0.30 -2.81
N CYS A 180 -26.74 0.05 -4.02
CA CYS A 180 -26.07 -0.88 -4.93
C CYS A 180 -24.62 -1.20 -4.50
N PHE A 181 -24.04 -0.42 -3.58
CA PHE A 181 -22.65 -0.54 -3.18
C PHE A 181 -22.50 -0.62 -1.66
N GLN A 182 -21.60 -1.49 -1.21
CA GLN A 182 -21.25 -1.64 0.19
C GLN A 182 -19.73 -1.57 0.38
N ASN A 183 -19.27 -1.47 1.63
CA ASN A 183 -17.84 -1.41 1.98
C ASN A 183 -17.08 -0.32 1.20
N VAL A 184 -17.68 0.86 1.05
CA VAL A 184 -17.10 1.96 0.28
C VAL A 184 -16.05 2.69 1.12
N PHE A 185 -14.80 2.70 0.67
CA PHE A 185 -13.71 3.45 1.31
C PHE A 185 -12.75 4.06 0.27
N ALA A 186 -12.07 5.13 0.67
CA ALA A 186 -11.19 5.91 -0.21
C ALA A 186 -9.71 5.76 0.19
N ILE A 187 -8.86 5.48 -0.79
CA ILE A 187 -7.40 5.46 -0.69
C ILE A 187 -6.87 6.73 -1.36
N ARG A 188 -6.74 7.82 -0.59
CA ARG A 188 -6.49 9.17 -1.13
C ARG A 188 -5.02 9.54 -1.26
N HIS A 189 -4.15 8.93 -0.46
CA HIS A 189 -2.74 9.30 -0.33
C HIS A 189 -1.80 8.44 -1.20
N ALA A 190 -2.38 7.59 -2.07
CA ALA A 190 -1.61 6.87 -3.09
C ALA A 190 -1.36 7.78 -4.29
N ARG A 191 -0.34 7.47 -5.11
CA ARG A 191 -0.03 8.16 -6.38
C ARG A 191 -1.26 8.35 -7.26
N VAL A 192 -2.07 7.29 -7.38
CA VAL A 192 -3.39 7.33 -8.01
C VAL A 192 -4.43 7.11 -6.92
N PRO A 193 -5.25 8.12 -6.58
CA PRO A 193 -6.35 7.95 -5.64
C PRO A 193 -7.39 6.95 -6.15
N ILE A 194 -7.78 6.00 -5.29
CA ILE A 194 -8.73 4.94 -5.63
C ILE A 194 -9.90 4.94 -4.63
N ILE A 195 -11.12 4.70 -5.11
CA ILE A 195 -12.28 4.35 -4.30
C ILE A 195 -12.49 2.84 -4.43
N ARG A 196 -12.40 2.11 -3.32
CA ARG A 196 -12.75 0.69 -3.27
C ARG A 196 -14.16 0.53 -2.75
N CYS A 197 -14.94 -0.33 -3.39
CA CYS A 197 -16.28 -0.71 -2.94
C CYS A 197 -16.63 -2.13 -3.39
N LYS A 198 -17.76 -2.66 -2.94
CA LYS A 198 -18.28 -3.96 -3.38
C LYS A 198 -19.68 -3.75 -3.94
N HIS A 199 -19.90 -4.22 -5.17
CA HIS A 199 -21.24 -4.22 -5.77
C HIS A 199 -22.11 -5.27 -5.09
N VAL A 200 -23.27 -4.86 -4.58
CA VAL A 200 -24.13 -5.70 -3.73
C VAL A 200 -24.68 -6.89 -4.52
N LEU A 201 -25.22 -6.65 -5.72
CA LEU A 201 -25.91 -7.68 -6.51
C LEU A 201 -24.96 -8.80 -6.96
N SER A 202 -23.77 -8.44 -7.47
CA SER A 202 -22.80 -9.44 -7.97
C SER A 202 -21.85 -9.95 -6.91
N GLY A 203 -21.73 -9.24 -5.79
CA GLY A 203 -20.73 -9.54 -4.76
C GLY A 203 -19.29 -9.25 -5.19
N LEU A 204 -19.05 -8.62 -6.34
CA LEU A 204 -17.70 -8.31 -6.82
C LEU A 204 -17.15 -7.01 -6.23
N SER A 205 -15.86 -7.01 -5.93
CA SER A 205 -15.11 -5.82 -5.52
C SER A 205 -14.78 -4.95 -6.73
N LEU A 206 -14.80 -3.63 -6.53
CA LEU A 206 -14.52 -2.62 -7.53
C LEU A 206 -13.43 -1.67 -7.03
N ASP A 207 -12.44 -1.40 -7.86
CA ASP A 207 -11.41 -0.38 -7.65
C ASP A 207 -11.57 0.73 -8.69
N ILE A 208 -11.97 1.92 -8.24
CA ILE A 208 -12.38 3.03 -9.11
C ILE A 208 -11.34 4.16 -9.01
N ASN A 209 -10.74 4.53 -10.13
CA ASN A 209 -9.84 5.67 -10.24
C ASN A 209 -10.37 6.71 -11.24
N MET A 210 -9.95 7.97 -11.08
CA MET A 210 -10.45 9.10 -11.88
C MET A 210 -9.34 10.10 -12.27
N SER A 211 -8.09 9.71 -12.04
CA SER A 211 -6.95 10.64 -12.07
C SER A 211 -5.96 10.32 -13.18
N SER A 212 -5.92 9.08 -13.65
CA SER A 212 -4.95 8.67 -14.67
C SER A 212 -5.56 7.63 -15.61
N PRO A 213 -5.64 7.92 -16.93
CA PRO A 213 -6.07 6.94 -17.92
C PRO A 213 -4.98 5.91 -18.23
N ASN A 214 -3.77 6.03 -17.67
CA ASN A 214 -2.61 5.22 -18.07
C ASN A 214 -2.88 3.72 -17.93
N SER A 215 -3.65 3.34 -16.90
CA SER A 215 -4.03 1.93 -16.69
C SER A 215 -4.90 1.36 -17.82
N THR A 216 -5.70 2.17 -18.52
CA THR A 216 -6.49 1.69 -19.68
C THR A 216 -5.58 1.42 -20.87
N TYR A 217 -4.59 2.29 -21.14
CA TYR A 217 -3.63 2.09 -22.22
C TYR A 217 -2.74 0.86 -21.99
N ASN A 218 -2.18 0.72 -20.79
CA ASN A 218 -1.33 -0.43 -20.44
C ASN A 218 -2.13 -1.74 -20.52
N SER A 219 -3.39 -1.74 -20.06
CA SER A 219 -4.25 -2.92 -20.13
C SER A 219 -4.62 -3.27 -21.57
N ARG A 220 -4.87 -2.27 -22.43
CA ARG A 220 -5.12 -2.48 -23.85
C ARG A 220 -3.91 -3.09 -24.55
N PHE A 221 -2.72 -2.55 -24.34
CA PHE A 221 -1.48 -3.10 -24.88
C PHE A 221 -1.29 -4.57 -24.50
N VAL A 222 -1.46 -4.90 -23.22
CA VAL A 222 -1.36 -6.29 -22.75
C VAL A 222 -2.45 -7.16 -23.37
N ALA A 223 -3.70 -6.70 -23.44
CA ALA A 223 -4.78 -7.48 -24.05
C ALA A 223 -4.51 -7.79 -25.54
N GLU A 224 -4.09 -6.79 -26.32
CA GLU A 224 -3.75 -6.97 -27.73
C GLU A 224 -2.53 -7.87 -27.92
N LEU A 225 -1.52 -7.77 -27.04
CA LEU A 225 -0.35 -8.65 -27.04
C LEU A 225 -0.75 -10.12 -26.77
N LEU A 226 -1.54 -10.37 -25.72
CA LEU A 226 -1.99 -11.71 -25.34
C LEU A 226 -2.95 -12.33 -26.36
N GLY A 227 -3.63 -11.52 -27.17
CA GLY A 227 -4.48 -11.97 -28.26
C GLY A 227 -3.72 -12.56 -29.46
N ARG A 228 -2.39 -12.40 -29.53
CA ARG A 228 -1.59 -12.85 -30.68
C ARG A 228 -1.22 -14.33 -30.62
N ASP A 229 -1.00 -14.88 -29.43
CA ASP A 229 -0.57 -16.26 -29.25
C ASP A 229 -1.10 -16.80 -27.91
N VAL A 230 -1.78 -17.95 -27.95
CA VAL A 230 -2.38 -18.59 -26.78
C VAL A 230 -1.35 -18.88 -25.69
N ARG A 231 -0.10 -19.20 -26.06
CA ARG A 231 0.98 -19.51 -25.11
C ARG A 231 1.37 -18.30 -24.29
N MET A 232 1.24 -17.08 -24.84
CA MET A 232 1.46 -15.85 -24.07
C MET A 232 0.40 -15.71 -22.97
N ARG A 233 -0.87 -15.92 -23.31
CA ARG A 233 -1.95 -15.85 -22.31
C ARG A 233 -1.76 -16.90 -21.22
N GLU A 234 -1.41 -18.13 -21.59
CA GLU A 234 -1.14 -19.21 -20.64
C GLU A 234 0.04 -18.90 -19.72
N LEU A 235 1.15 -18.39 -20.28
CA LEU A 235 2.33 -17.93 -19.52
C LEU A 235 1.97 -16.87 -18.48
N PHE A 236 1.28 -15.80 -18.91
CA PHE A 236 0.95 -14.68 -18.03
C PHE A 236 -0.02 -15.11 -16.94
N LEU A 237 -1.04 -15.90 -17.28
CA LEU A 237 -2.02 -16.36 -16.32
C LEU A 237 -1.41 -17.35 -15.31
N PHE A 238 -0.55 -18.25 -15.78
CA PHE A 238 0.15 -19.19 -14.90
C PHE A 238 1.09 -18.47 -13.93
N LEU A 239 1.94 -17.57 -14.42
CA LEU A 239 2.89 -16.84 -13.56
C LEU A 239 2.16 -15.93 -12.57
N LYS A 240 1.04 -15.31 -12.97
CA LYS A 240 0.17 -14.56 -12.05
C LYS A 240 -0.41 -15.47 -10.97
N LEU A 241 -0.89 -16.65 -11.32
CA LEU A 241 -1.39 -17.64 -10.38
C LEU A 241 -0.29 -18.10 -9.42
N TRP A 242 0.88 -18.50 -9.94
CA TRP A 242 2.06 -18.90 -9.18
C TRP A 242 2.44 -17.83 -8.15
N ALA A 243 2.60 -16.59 -8.60
CA ALA A 243 2.97 -15.48 -7.73
C ALA A 243 1.88 -15.17 -6.68
N LYS A 244 0.60 -15.31 -7.03
CA LYS A 244 -0.51 -15.10 -6.09
C LYS A 244 -0.57 -16.19 -5.03
N LYS A 245 -0.38 -17.45 -5.41
CA LYS A 245 -0.39 -18.60 -4.50
C LYS A 245 0.75 -18.48 -3.49
N LEU A 246 1.95 -18.18 -3.97
CA LEU A 246 3.12 -17.99 -3.11
C LEU A 246 3.14 -16.64 -2.38
N LYS A 247 2.13 -15.78 -2.52
CA LYS A 247 2.10 -14.44 -1.90
C LYS A 247 3.28 -13.55 -2.30
N VAL A 248 3.88 -13.81 -3.47
CA VAL A 248 4.87 -12.92 -4.09
C VAL A 248 4.19 -11.63 -4.50
N ILE A 249 2.98 -11.70 -5.07
CA ILE A 249 2.13 -10.54 -5.33
C ILE A 249 1.07 -10.33 -4.24
N GLY A 250 0.81 -9.08 -3.87
CA GLY A 250 -0.18 -8.72 -2.85
C GLY A 250 0.03 -7.34 -2.22
N SER A 251 -0.79 -7.02 -1.21
CA SER A 251 -0.69 -5.75 -0.48
C SER A 251 0.65 -5.59 0.21
N GLY A 252 1.37 -4.49 -0.08
CA GLY A 252 2.71 -4.25 0.46
C GLY A 252 3.82 -5.13 -0.14
N SER A 253 3.56 -5.79 -1.28
CA SER A 253 4.54 -6.56 -2.05
C SER A 253 4.51 -6.12 -3.53
N MET A 254 5.05 -6.95 -4.42
CA MET A 254 4.95 -6.78 -5.87
C MET A 254 3.48 -6.69 -6.31
N THR A 255 3.18 -5.77 -7.21
CA THR A 255 1.84 -5.67 -7.81
C THR A 255 1.69 -6.68 -8.96
N SER A 256 0.46 -7.07 -9.28
CA SER A 256 0.19 -7.91 -10.46
C SER A 256 0.71 -7.26 -11.74
N TYR A 257 0.65 -5.92 -11.84
CA TYR A 257 1.15 -5.18 -12.98
C TYR A 257 2.68 -5.21 -13.07
N CYS A 258 3.40 -5.06 -11.95
CA CYS A 258 4.86 -5.24 -11.93
C CYS A 258 5.27 -6.63 -12.42
N LEU A 259 4.55 -7.68 -12.03
CA LEU A 259 4.79 -9.03 -12.54
C LEU A 259 4.57 -9.12 -14.05
N ILE A 260 3.48 -8.56 -14.56
CA ILE A 260 3.18 -8.50 -16.00
C ILE A 260 4.32 -7.81 -16.76
N THR A 261 4.83 -6.69 -16.22
CA THR A 261 5.98 -5.97 -16.78
C THR A 261 7.27 -6.80 -16.79
N LEU A 262 7.53 -7.57 -15.72
CA LEU A 262 8.64 -8.53 -15.69
C LEU A 262 8.48 -9.64 -16.75
N ILE A 263 7.27 -10.14 -16.96
CA ILE A 263 7.04 -11.16 -18.00
C ILE A 263 7.29 -10.58 -19.40
N ILE A 264 6.79 -9.37 -19.68
CA ILE A 264 7.07 -8.63 -20.92
C ILE A 264 8.59 -8.49 -21.12
N PHE A 265 9.30 -8.02 -20.09
CA PHE A 265 10.75 -7.86 -20.14
C PHE A 265 11.47 -9.19 -20.42
N SER A 266 11.04 -10.27 -19.77
CA SER A 266 11.62 -11.61 -19.97
C SER A 266 11.48 -12.07 -21.43
N MET A 267 10.31 -11.91 -22.03
CA MET A 267 10.09 -12.21 -23.44
C MET A 267 10.92 -11.33 -24.38
N GLN A 268 11.25 -10.09 -23.98
CA GLN A 268 12.15 -9.22 -24.73
C GLN A 268 13.61 -9.69 -24.66
N GLN A 269 14.07 -10.14 -23.48
CA GLN A 269 15.42 -10.70 -23.34
C GLN A 269 15.60 -11.94 -24.21
N GLN A 270 14.56 -12.77 -24.26
CA GLN A 270 14.51 -14.02 -25.02
C GLN A 270 14.13 -13.82 -26.50
N LYS A 271 14.00 -12.56 -26.96
CA LYS A 271 13.74 -12.15 -28.35
C LYS A 271 12.40 -12.62 -28.95
N GLN A 272 11.43 -13.03 -28.14
CA GLN A 272 10.06 -13.28 -28.61
C GLN A 272 9.22 -12.00 -28.70
N LEU A 273 9.65 -10.91 -28.06
CA LEU A 273 8.97 -9.61 -28.10
C LEU A 273 9.99 -8.47 -28.38
N PRO A 274 9.75 -7.57 -29.34
CA PRO A 274 10.52 -6.33 -29.48
C PRO A 274 10.37 -5.38 -28.27
N SER A 275 11.29 -4.42 -28.16
CA SER A 275 11.18 -3.35 -27.16
C SER A 275 10.00 -2.41 -27.45
N ILE A 276 9.50 -1.67 -26.46
CA ILE A 276 8.42 -0.70 -26.73
C ILE A 276 8.90 0.39 -27.68
N LYS A 277 10.16 0.84 -27.56
CA LYS A 277 10.78 1.78 -28.50
C LYS A 277 10.70 1.25 -29.94
N GLN A 278 10.99 -0.03 -30.16
CA GLN A 278 10.88 -0.64 -31.50
C GLN A 278 9.43 -0.68 -31.99
N LEU A 279 8.48 -1.05 -31.11
CA LEU A 279 7.05 -1.07 -31.42
C LEU A 279 6.51 0.33 -31.76
N GLN A 280 7.18 1.40 -31.31
CA GLN A 280 6.84 2.79 -31.58
C GLN A 280 7.40 3.36 -32.89
N THR A 281 8.38 2.71 -33.52
CA THR A 281 9.10 3.27 -34.68
C THR A 281 8.25 3.47 -35.94
N ARG A 282 7.18 2.68 -36.13
CA ARG A 282 6.37 2.68 -37.36
C ARG A 282 4.87 2.76 -37.07
N CYS A 283 4.49 3.57 -36.09
CA CYS A 283 3.10 3.84 -35.77
C CYS A 283 2.87 5.33 -35.51
N PRO A 284 1.66 5.85 -35.74
CA PRO A 284 1.28 7.19 -35.30
C PRO A 284 1.52 7.36 -33.81
N VAL A 285 2.03 8.53 -33.42
CA VAL A 285 2.18 8.91 -32.02
C VAL A 285 0.79 9.09 -31.43
N LEU A 286 0.54 8.43 -30.30
CA LEU A 286 -0.65 8.64 -29.47
C LEU A 286 -0.19 9.25 -28.16
N GLU A 287 -0.06 10.58 -28.13
CA GLU A 287 0.43 11.29 -26.96
C GLU A 287 -0.72 11.63 -26.01
N VAL A 288 -0.58 11.27 -24.74
CA VAL A 288 -1.51 11.60 -23.67
C VAL A 288 -0.70 12.09 -22.48
N MET A 289 -0.91 13.34 -22.07
CA MET A 289 -0.17 13.99 -20.98
C MET A 289 1.36 13.89 -21.14
N GLY A 290 1.87 14.00 -22.37
CA GLY A 290 3.30 13.92 -22.68
C GLY A 290 3.88 12.51 -22.71
N VAL A 291 3.05 11.47 -22.63
CA VAL A 291 3.45 10.05 -22.75
C VAL A 291 2.94 9.50 -24.07
N ASN A 292 3.83 8.89 -24.86
CA ASN A 292 3.45 8.21 -26.11
C ASN A 292 2.96 6.78 -25.82
N TYR A 293 1.67 6.54 -26.06
CA TYR A 293 1.02 5.23 -25.98
C TYR A 293 0.81 4.57 -27.36
N GLY A 294 1.33 5.18 -28.43
CA GLY A 294 1.30 4.57 -29.76
C GLY A 294 2.16 3.31 -29.77
N TYR A 295 1.72 2.27 -30.48
CA TYR A 295 2.53 1.09 -30.79
C TYR A 295 1.94 0.35 -31.99
N SER A 296 2.74 -0.48 -32.66
CA SER A 296 2.27 -1.44 -33.67
C SER A 296 2.82 -2.83 -33.40
N LEU A 297 1.92 -3.79 -33.16
CA LEU A 297 2.29 -5.19 -32.92
C LEU A 297 2.60 -5.97 -34.22
N GLN A 298 2.58 -5.32 -35.39
CA GLN A 298 2.88 -5.98 -36.67
C GLN A 298 4.29 -6.58 -36.71
N GLN A 299 5.24 -5.97 -36.01
CA GLN A 299 6.63 -6.43 -35.93
C GLN A 299 6.84 -7.59 -34.93
N VAL A 300 5.82 -7.94 -34.15
CA VAL A 300 5.89 -9.05 -33.19
C VAL A 300 5.81 -10.37 -33.95
N ARG A 301 6.94 -11.06 -34.04
CA ARG A 301 7.05 -12.37 -34.68
C ARG A 301 6.24 -13.42 -33.88
N PRO A 302 5.65 -14.42 -34.56
CA PRO A 302 5.06 -15.56 -33.87
C PRO A 302 6.09 -16.27 -33.00
N ILE A 303 5.66 -16.78 -31.84
CA ILE A 303 6.54 -17.61 -31.02
C ILE A 303 6.86 -18.89 -31.81
N PRO A 304 8.13 -19.31 -31.93
CA PRO A 304 8.50 -20.53 -32.64
C PRO A 304 7.68 -21.74 -32.17
N ALA A 305 7.25 -22.59 -33.09
CA ALA A 305 6.45 -23.79 -32.77
C ALA A 305 7.20 -24.79 -31.87
N SER A 306 8.53 -24.75 -31.88
CA SER A 306 9.39 -25.55 -31.00
C SER A 306 9.35 -25.13 -29.53
N LEU A 307 8.88 -23.91 -29.21
CA LEU A 307 8.78 -23.43 -27.84
C LEU A 307 7.38 -23.71 -27.26
N THR A 308 7.34 -24.53 -26.23
CA THR A 308 6.13 -24.79 -25.45
C THR A 308 5.89 -23.68 -24.41
N THR A 309 4.68 -23.60 -23.86
CA THR A 309 4.41 -22.68 -22.74
C THR A 309 5.28 -22.99 -21.51
N LEU A 310 5.62 -24.26 -21.29
CA LEU A 310 6.53 -24.65 -20.21
C LEU A 310 7.94 -24.13 -20.44
N ASP A 311 8.43 -24.09 -21.68
CA ASP A 311 9.74 -23.51 -22.00
C ASP A 311 9.75 -22.01 -21.68
N LEU A 312 8.67 -21.29 -22.02
CA LEU A 312 8.53 -19.86 -21.70
C LEU A 312 8.49 -19.61 -20.18
N ILE A 313 7.79 -20.46 -19.42
CA ILE A 313 7.77 -20.41 -17.94
C ILE A 313 9.17 -20.66 -17.37
N SER A 314 9.88 -21.63 -17.95
CA SER A 314 11.22 -22.03 -17.49
C SER A 314 12.25 -20.94 -17.77
N GLN A 315 12.19 -20.31 -18.96
CA GLN A 315 13.00 -19.16 -19.34
C GLN A 315 12.77 -17.94 -18.42
N PHE A 316 11.53 -17.73 -17.96
CA PHE A 316 11.22 -16.68 -16.97
C PHE A 316 11.94 -16.94 -15.64
N PHE A 317 11.82 -18.16 -15.11
CA PHE A 317 12.46 -18.51 -13.84
C PHE A 317 13.99 -18.48 -13.94
N GLU A 318 14.55 -18.96 -15.04
CA GLU A 318 16.00 -18.94 -15.30
C GLU A 318 16.54 -17.51 -15.35
N LEU A 319 15.93 -16.63 -16.14
CA LEU A 319 16.35 -15.23 -16.27
C LEU A 319 16.38 -14.53 -14.91
N TYR A 320 15.31 -14.65 -14.13
CA TYR A 320 15.19 -13.92 -12.88
C TYR A 320 15.91 -14.56 -11.71
N ASN A 321 16.22 -15.86 -11.78
CA ASN A 321 17.13 -16.51 -10.83
C ASN A 321 18.55 -15.91 -10.91
N GLN A 322 18.98 -15.47 -12.09
CA GLN A 322 20.31 -14.90 -12.33
C GLN A 322 20.33 -13.36 -12.31
N MET A 323 19.18 -12.70 -12.11
CA MET A 323 19.06 -11.25 -12.24
C MET A 323 19.60 -10.48 -11.02
N ASP A 324 20.48 -9.51 -11.29
CA ASP A 324 20.95 -8.51 -10.32
C ASP A 324 19.95 -7.35 -10.24
N PHE A 325 18.92 -7.50 -9.40
CA PHE A 325 17.87 -6.51 -9.21
C PHE A 325 18.36 -5.21 -8.55
N GLU A 326 19.45 -5.25 -7.78
CA GLU A 326 19.95 -4.12 -7.01
C GLU A 326 20.76 -3.14 -7.86
N ARG A 327 21.45 -3.63 -8.89
CA ARG A 327 22.28 -2.79 -9.77
C ARG A 327 21.63 -2.49 -11.12
N LYS A 328 20.60 -3.25 -11.52
CA LYS A 328 19.99 -3.12 -12.84
C LYS A 328 18.65 -2.39 -12.84
N LEU A 329 18.49 -1.50 -13.80
CA LEU A 329 17.19 -0.98 -14.26
C LEU A 329 16.68 -1.92 -15.35
N LEU A 330 15.58 -2.61 -15.09
CA LEU A 330 14.93 -3.42 -16.12
C LEU A 330 14.02 -2.50 -16.93
N SER A 331 14.40 -2.20 -18.19
CA SER A 331 13.66 -1.31 -19.08
C SER A 331 12.94 -2.10 -20.17
N PRO A 332 11.61 -2.29 -20.08
CA PRO A 332 10.83 -2.82 -21.20
C PRO A 332 10.80 -1.85 -22.39
N TYR A 333 10.95 -0.54 -22.13
CA TYR A 333 10.98 0.47 -23.17
C TYR A 333 12.16 0.26 -24.12
N LEU A 334 13.36 0.07 -23.57
CA LEU A 334 14.56 -0.24 -24.35
C LEU A 334 14.70 -1.74 -24.67
N GLY A 335 14.03 -2.60 -23.91
CA GLY A 335 14.11 -4.06 -24.04
C GLY A 335 15.43 -4.62 -23.51
N CYS A 336 16.10 -3.94 -22.59
CA CYS A 336 17.36 -4.36 -21.98
C CYS A 336 17.49 -3.91 -20.53
N ALA A 337 18.40 -4.56 -19.79
CA ALA A 337 18.79 -4.16 -18.45
C ALA A 337 19.91 -3.12 -18.52
N LEU A 338 19.69 -1.93 -17.98
CA LEU A 338 20.72 -0.89 -17.85
C LEU A 338 21.37 -0.96 -16.48
N ASP A 339 22.60 -0.51 -16.37
CA ASP A 339 23.22 -0.28 -15.06
C ASP A 339 22.66 1.01 -14.44
N LEU A 340 22.16 0.92 -13.20
CA LEU A 340 21.43 2.00 -12.53
C LEU A 340 22.27 3.27 -12.34
N GLU A 341 23.56 3.11 -12.04
CA GLU A 341 24.45 4.26 -11.87
C GLU A 341 24.61 4.94 -13.23
N SER A 342 25.01 4.18 -14.26
CA SER A 342 25.22 4.73 -15.60
C SER A 342 23.97 5.38 -16.23
N ALA A 343 22.78 4.83 -15.97
CA ALA A 343 21.53 5.25 -16.61
C ALA A 343 21.06 6.64 -16.15
N PHE A 344 21.42 7.06 -14.92
CA PHE A 344 20.93 8.30 -14.32
C PHE A 344 22.04 9.24 -13.81
N SER A 345 23.31 8.82 -13.81
CA SER A 345 24.42 9.64 -13.30
C SER A 345 24.81 10.82 -14.19
N VAL A 346 24.62 10.70 -15.51
CA VAL A 346 25.04 11.73 -16.47
C VAL A 346 23.83 12.17 -17.32
N PRO A 347 23.54 13.47 -17.41
CA PRO A 347 22.54 13.98 -18.34
C PRO A 347 22.82 13.51 -19.77
N GLY A 348 21.80 13.05 -20.46
CA GLY A 348 21.89 12.49 -21.81
C GLY A 348 22.21 10.99 -21.89
N SER A 349 22.51 10.31 -20.78
CA SER A 349 22.68 8.84 -20.76
C SER A 349 21.40 8.09 -21.12
N PHE A 350 20.23 8.66 -20.82
CA PHE A 350 18.93 8.12 -21.18
C PHE A 350 18.05 9.22 -21.81
N PRO A 351 18.33 9.59 -23.07
CA PRO A 351 17.73 10.77 -23.69
C PRO A 351 16.22 10.63 -23.90
N GLU A 352 15.70 9.43 -24.16
CA GLU A 352 14.25 9.22 -24.33
C GLU A 352 13.47 9.46 -23.03
N TYR A 353 14.06 9.09 -21.88
CA TYR A 353 13.48 9.36 -20.57
C TYR A 353 13.44 10.87 -20.30
N GLU A 354 14.55 11.58 -20.55
CA GLU A 354 14.62 13.03 -20.39
C GLU A 354 13.63 13.75 -21.31
N GLN A 355 13.54 13.35 -22.59
CA GLN A 355 12.58 13.93 -23.53
C GLN A 355 11.14 13.72 -23.07
N GLN A 356 10.80 12.54 -22.55
CA GLN A 356 9.46 12.29 -22.03
C GLN A 356 9.16 13.17 -20.81
N LEU A 357 10.10 13.35 -19.87
CA LEU A 357 9.91 14.25 -18.73
C LEU A 357 9.62 15.69 -19.18
N HIS A 358 10.33 16.20 -20.19
CA HIS A 358 10.09 17.52 -20.75
C HIS A 358 8.70 17.61 -21.42
N ALA A 359 8.32 16.60 -22.20
CA ALA A 359 7.01 16.52 -22.85
C ALA A 359 5.88 16.50 -21.81
N MET A 360 6.03 15.72 -20.75
CA MET A 360 5.09 15.68 -19.63
C MET A 360 5.00 17.04 -18.92
N ALA A 361 6.13 17.67 -18.57
CA ALA A 361 6.13 18.98 -17.93
C ALA A 361 5.41 20.04 -18.76
N LYS A 362 5.61 20.00 -20.08
CA LYS A 362 4.93 20.88 -21.03
C LYS A 362 3.43 20.60 -21.11
N ALA A 363 3.03 19.33 -21.11
CA ALA A 363 1.63 18.94 -21.26
C ALA A 363 0.79 19.16 -19.98
N THR A 364 1.39 19.00 -18.80
CA THR A 364 0.68 19.13 -17.51
C THR A 364 0.85 20.50 -16.85
N GLY A 365 1.88 21.25 -17.23
CA GLY A 365 2.28 22.48 -16.52
C GLY A 365 2.95 22.22 -15.16
N GLU A 366 3.18 20.96 -14.81
CA GLU A 366 3.79 20.54 -13.53
C GLU A 366 5.04 19.71 -13.80
N GLN A 367 6.08 19.89 -12.99
CA GLN A 367 7.29 19.06 -13.09
C GLN A 367 6.98 17.61 -12.68
N PRO A 368 7.19 16.62 -13.57
CA PRO A 368 6.94 15.22 -13.24
C PRO A 368 7.91 14.72 -12.17
N GLU A 369 7.45 13.78 -11.33
CA GLU A 369 8.34 13.11 -10.39
C GLU A 369 9.42 12.31 -11.13
N PRO A 370 10.71 12.41 -10.75
CA PRO A 370 11.77 11.64 -11.37
C PRO A 370 11.66 10.15 -11.02
N PHE A 371 12.30 9.31 -11.83
CA PHE A 371 12.36 7.87 -11.61
C PHE A 371 12.93 7.53 -10.22
N GLN A 372 12.19 6.73 -9.46
CA GLN A 372 12.59 6.30 -8.12
C GLN A 372 13.65 5.18 -8.19
N ASN A 373 14.91 5.55 -8.44
CA ASN A 373 16.05 4.62 -8.53
C ASN A 373 16.62 4.18 -7.16
N GLN A 374 16.28 4.85 -6.06
CA GLN A 374 16.71 4.48 -4.70
C GLN A 374 15.85 3.34 -4.10
N ARG A 375 15.56 2.31 -4.89
CA ARG A 375 14.73 1.15 -4.51
C ARG A 375 15.52 -0.14 -4.75
N CYS A 376 15.22 -1.21 -4.00
CA CYS A 376 15.91 -2.50 -4.17
C CYS A 376 15.50 -3.25 -5.45
N VAL A 377 14.42 -2.83 -6.11
CA VAL A 377 13.99 -3.33 -7.41
C VAL A 377 13.60 -2.14 -8.28
N CYS A 378 14.24 -2.02 -9.44
CA CYS A 378 13.98 -0.97 -10.42
C CYS A 378 13.48 -1.57 -11.73
N VAL A 379 12.17 -1.50 -11.94
CA VAL A 379 11.50 -1.96 -13.15
C VAL A 379 10.77 -0.78 -13.74
N GLN A 380 11.15 -0.38 -14.95
CA GLN A 380 10.52 0.73 -15.65
C GLN A 380 9.13 0.33 -16.16
N ASP A 381 8.16 1.23 -16.07
CA ASP A 381 6.91 1.06 -16.82
C ASP A 381 7.20 1.07 -18.34
N PRO A 382 6.52 0.23 -19.15
CA PRO A 382 6.75 0.17 -20.58
C PRO A 382 6.52 1.49 -21.34
N PHE A 383 5.62 2.35 -20.85
CA PHE A 383 5.26 3.63 -21.49
C PHE A 383 5.65 4.84 -20.63
N GLU A 384 5.37 4.81 -19.32
CA GLU A 384 5.71 5.87 -18.37
C GLU A 384 7.14 5.71 -17.83
N MET A 385 8.15 6.21 -18.54
CA MET A 385 9.56 5.97 -18.25
C MET A 385 10.02 6.44 -16.87
N GLN A 386 9.34 7.43 -16.27
CA GLN A 386 9.58 7.91 -14.90
C GLN A 386 8.96 7.03 -13.81
N HIS A 387 8.11 6.06 -14.17
CA HIS A 387 7.47 5.20 -13.19
C HIS A 387 8.26 3.92 -12.92
N ASN A 388 8.72 3.73 -11.68
CA ASN A 388 9.22 2.45 -11.19
C ASN A 388 8.05 1.57 -10.72
N VAL A 389 7.65 0.57 -11.50
CA VAL A 389 6.57 -0.37 -11.13
C VAL A 389 6.99 -1.33 -10.00
N GLY A 390 8.30 -1.48 -9.76
CA GLY A 390 8.89 -2.29 -8.70
C GLY A 390 9.00 -1.59 -7.33
N GLN A 391 8.61 -0.31 -7.22
CA GLN A 391 8.83 0.53 -6.03
C GLN A 391 8.25 -0.01 -4.72
N SER A 392 7.21 -0.87 -4.78
CA SER A 392 6.54 -1.44 -3.61
C SER A 392 7.25 -2.68 -3.05
N ILE A 393 8.22 -3.23 -3.77
CA ILE A 393 8.93 -4.43 -3.36
C ILE A 393 9.95 -4.05 -2.29
N SER A 394 9.78 -4.64 -1.10
CA SER A 394 10.76 -4.51 -0.03
C SER A 394 11.93 -5.48 -0.21
N ILE A 395 13.07 -5.19 0.41
CA ILE A 395 14.22 -6.10 0.40
C ILE A 395 13.88 -7.51 0.92
N THR A 396 12.99 -7.61 1.91
CA THR A 396 12.54 -8.90 2.44
C THR A 396 11.73 -9.68 1.40
N ASN A 397 10.87 -9.01 0.64
CA ASN A 397 10.10 -9.65 -0.42
C ASN A 397 10.98 -10.00 -1.63
N LEU A 398 12.03 -9.21 -1.91
CA LEU A 398 13.03 -9.55 -2.92
C LEU A 398 13.80 -10.82 -2.54
N CYS A 399 14.26 -10.96 -1.29
CA CYS A 399 14.88 -12.20 -0.82
C CYS A 399 13.93 -13.39 -0.96
N TYR A 400 12.67 -13.23 -0.56
CA TYR A 400 11.66 -14.28 -0.70
C TYR A 400 11.41 -14.66 -2.17
N LEU A 401 11.31 -13.67 -3.06
CA LEU A 401 11.17 -13.86 -4.50
C LEU A 401 12.35 -14.67 -5.05
N ARG A 402 13.59 -14.35 -4.67
CA ARG A 402 14.77 -15.11 -5.09
C ARG A 402 14.72 -16.58 -4.69
N GLU A 403 14.34 -16.89 -3.46
CA GLU A 403 14.22 -18.29 -3.04
C GLU A 403 13.14 -19.03 -3.84
N CYS A 404 12.02 -18.37 -4.12
CA CYS A 404 10.95 -18.92 -4.97
C CYS A 404 11.43 -19.17 -6.41
N LEU A 405 12.13 -18.20 -7.00
CA LEU A 405 12.69 -18.29 -8.36
C LEU A 405 13.73 -19.41 -8.46
N ALA A 406 14.64 -19.52 -7.49
CA ALA A 406 15.68 -20.54 -7.47
C ALA A 406 15.09 -21.96 -7.37
N LEU A 407 14.09 -22.17 -6.52
CA LEU A 407 13.41 -23.46 -6.42
C LEU A 407 12.56 -23.77 -7.65
N ALA A 408 11.87 -22.78 -8.22
CA ALA A 408 11.08 -22.95 -9.43
C ALA A 408 11.97 -23.29 -10.64
N HIS A 409 13.08 -22.58 -10.81
CA HIS A 409 14.09 -22.86 -11.83
C HIS A 409 14.62 -24.29 -11.70
N ARG A 410 15.05 -24.71 -10.49
CA ARG A 410 15.52 -26.09 -10.25
C ARG A 410 14.49 -27.15 -10.64
N ALA A 411 13.21 -26.94 -10.32
CA ALA A 411 12.16 -27.89 -10.69
C ALA A 411 11.90 -27.94 -12.21
N CYS A 412 11.97 -26.79 -12.88
CA CYS A 412 11.87 -26.70 -14.33
C CYS A 412 13.09 -27.29 -15.07
N SER A 413 14.27 -27.34 -14.43
CA SER A 413 15.47 -27.95 -15.00
C SER A 413 15.60 -29.45 -14.71
N ASP A 414 14.83 -30.00 -13.76
CA ASP A 414 14.85 -31.44 -13.46
C ASP A 414 14.06 -32.24 -14.49
N LYS A 415 14.77 -33.04 -15.30
CA LYS A 415 14.20 -33.91 -16.33
C LYS A 415 13.11 -34.85 -15.79
N LYS A 416 13.19 -35.30 -14.54
CA LYS A 416 12.17 -36.18 -13.92
C LYS A 416 10.89 -35.41 -13.58
N MET A 417 11.02 -34.17 -13.15
CA MET A 417 9.88 -33.29 -12.89
C MET A 417 9.21 -32.87 -14.21
N VAL A 418 10.01 -32.48 -15.21
CA VAL A 418 9.50 -32.08 -16.53
C VAL A 418 8.79 -33.23 -17.25
N SER A 419 9.27 -34.47 -17.12
CA SER A 419 8.58 -35.65 -17.67
C SER A 419 7.30 -36.02 -16.93
N THR A 420 7.02 -35.39 -15.77
CA THR A 420 5.79 -35.57 -15.00
C THR A 420 5.05 -34.24 -14.74
N PRO A 421 4.44 -33.62 -15.77
CA PRO A 421 3.88 -32.26 -15.68
C PRO A 421 2.85 -32.06 -14.55
N ALA A 422 2.04 -33.08 -14.23
CA ALA A 422 1.12 -33.04 -13.09
C ALA A 422 1.85 -32.74 -11.77
N LYS A 423 2.97 -33.44 -11.52
CA LYS A 423 3.79 -33.24 -10.31
C LYS A 423 4.48 -31.88 -10.36
N LEU A 424 4.99 -31.48 -11.52
CA LEU A 424 5.66 -30.20 -11.69
C LEU A 424 4.73 -29.01 -11.37
N TYR A 425 3.56 -28.94 -11.97
CA TYR A 425 2.63 -27.82 -11.72
C TYR A 425 2.10 -27.81 -10.29
N GLU A 426 1.85 -28.98 -9.71
CA GLU A 426 1.48 -29.07 -8.31
C GLU A 426 2.60 -28.58 -7.39
N TYR A 427 3.84 -28.97 -7.67
CA TYR A 427 5.02 -28.52 -6.94
C TYR A 427 5.20 -26.99 -7.06
N LEU A 428 5.10 -26.43 -8.27
CA LEU A 428 5.23 -25.00 -8.50
C LEU A 428 4.16 -24.18 -7.76
N LEU A 429 2.96 -24.71 -7.54
CA LEU A 429 1.89 -23.99 -6.83
C LEU A 429 1.87 -24.23 -5.31
N PHE A 430 2.28 -25.42 -4.85
CA PHE A 430 2.16 -25.82 -3.44
C PHE A 430 3.46 -26.37 -2.84
N GLY A 431 4.21 -27.18 -3.57
CA GLY A 431 5.43 -27.83 -3.08
C GLY A 431 6.59 -26.87 -2.77
N LEU A 432 6.67 -25.72 -3.45
CA LEU A 432 7.69 -24.70 -3.20
C LEU A 432 7.67 -24.19 -1.75
N ALA A 433 6.47 -23.91 -1.21
CA ALA A 433 6.33 -23.45 0.17
C ALA A 433 6.86 -24.46 1.20
N GLU A 434 6.73 -25.76 0.91
CA GLU A 434 7.22 -26.84 1.78
C GLU A 434 8.74 -26.97 1.72
N GLN A 435 9.34 -26.82 0.53
CA GLN A 435 10.79 -26.89 0.34
C GLN A 435 11.53 -25.71 0.97
N LEU A 436 10.94 -24.51 0.95
CA LEU A 436 11.48 -23.32 1.62
C LEU A 436 11.69 -23.54 3.12
N LEU A 437 10.91 -24.42 3.76
CA LEU A 437 11.08 -24.79 5.17
C LEU A 437 12.19 -25.81 5.41
N GLN A 438 12.35 -26.76 4.50
CA GLN A 438 13.30 -27.87 4.65
C GLN A 438 14.74 -27.36 4.49
N GLY A 439 14.98 -26.45 3.54
CA GLY A 439 16.29 -25.82 3.35
C GLY A 439 16.83 -25.14 4.61
N GLN A 440 15.97 -24.46 5.39
CA GLN A 440 16.38 -23.79 6.63
C GLN A 440 16.67 -24.75 7.80
N ARG A 441 16.12 -25.97 7.78
CA ARG A 441 16.43 -26.99 8.80
C ARG A 441 17.79 -27.65 8.56
N ILE A 442 18.26 -27.68 7.32
CA ILE A 442 19.54 -28.29 6.93
C ILE A 442 20.71 -27.32 7.16
N GLU A 443 20.52 -26.01 6.93
CA GLU A 443 21.53 -24.99 7.27
C GLU A 443 21.75 -24.85 8.80
N GLN A 444 20.83 -25.34 9.62
CA GLN A 444 20.98 -25.44 11.07
C GLN A 444 21.35 -26.87 11.43
N GLY A 445 22.64 -27.19 11.41
CA GLY A 445 23.17 -28.46 11.91
C GLY A 445 22.77 -28.71 13.37
N HIS A 446 21.60 -29.30 13.58
CA HIS A 446 21.16 -29.96 14.79
C HIS A 446 20.66 -31.34 14.37
N PRO A 447 21.27 -32.43 14.86
CA PRO A 447 20.81 -33.77 14.51
C PRO A 447 19.36 -33.91 15.00
N ALA A 448 18.48 -34.33 14.10
CA ALA A 448 17.09 -34.58 14.39
C ALA A 448 17.00 -35.61 15.53
N LYS A 449 16.44 -35.22 16.69
CA LYS A 449 16.00 -36.19 17.68
C LYS A 449 14.95 -37.08 17.03
N VAL A 450 15.32 -38.33 16.82
CA VAL A 450 14.44 -39.43 16.42
C VAL A 450 13.24 -39.45 17.37
N ARG A 451 12.08 -39.00 16.91
CA ARG A 451 10.83 -39.20 17.63
C ARG A 451 10.41 -40.64 17.35
N LYS A 452 10.53 -41.51 18.36
CA LYS A 452 10.06 -42.89 18.31
C LYS A 452 8.63 -42.92 17.76
N GLN A 453 8.44 -43.69 16.69
CA GLN A 453 7.12 -44.08 16.20
C GLN A 453 6.41 -44.85 17.31
N VAL A 454 5.18 -44.44 17.64
CA VAL A 454 4.21 -45.29 18.33
C VAL A 454 3.38 -45.94 17.22
N PRO A 455 3.28 -47.28 17.17
CA PRO A 455 2.55 -47.95 16.10
C PRO A 455 1.04 -47.76 16.30
N CYS A 456 0.37 -47.17 15.32
CA CYS A 456 -1.08 -47.11 15.28
C CYS A 456 -1.59 -48.33 14.51
N LYS A 457 -2.44 -49.12 15.17
CA LYS A 457 -3.05 -50.35 14.64
C LYS A 457 -3.85 -50.06 13.37
N GLU A 458 -3.69 -50.96 12.40
CA GLU A 458 -4.45 -51.01 11.16
C GLU A 458 -5.95 -51.12 11.44
N GLN A 459 -6.75 -50.28 10.76
CA GLN A 459 -8.17 -50.51 10.56
C GLN A 459 -8.47 -50.38 9.06
N HIS A 460 -9.26 -51.36 8.57
CA HIS A 460 -9.46 -51.72 7.17
C HIS A 460 -10.07 -50.61 6.26
N PRO A 461 -9.79 -50.64 4.93
CA PRO A 461 -10.05 -49.52 4.01
C PRO A 461 -11.33 -49.63 3.15
N GLU A 462 -12.38 -50.33 3.60
CA GLU A 462 -13.57 -50.56 2.74
C GLU A 462 -14.75 -49.60 2.96
N LYS A 463 -14.80 -48.83 4.06
CA LYS A 463 -15.94 -47.94 4.34
C LYS A 463 -15.80 -46.49 3.84
N GLU A 464 -14.61 -46.06 3.42
CA GLU A 464 -14.38 -44.67 2.94
C GLU A 464 -14.60 -44.49 1.43
N LYS A 465 -14.46 -45.54 0.61
CA LYS A 465 -14.74 -45.48 -0.84
C LYS A 465 -16.21 -45.18 -1.14
N ALA A 466 -17.13 -45.79 -0.40
CA ALA A 466 -18.58 -45.62 -0.61
C ALA A 466 -19.08 -44.19 -0.29
N LYS A 467 -18.46 -43.51 0.69
CA LYS A 467 -18.79 -42.12 1.02
C LYS A 467 -18.24 -41.13 0.00
N ALA A 468 -17.06 -41.38 -0.56
CA ALA A 468 -16.45 -40.53 -1.59
C ALA A 468 -17.19 -40.62 -2.94
N GLU A 469 -17.64 -41.81 -3.34
CA GLU A 469 -18.45 -42.00 -4.56
C GLU A 469 -19.85 -41.40 -4.45
N THR A 470 -20.44 -41.39 -3.25
CA THR A 470 -21.76 -40.78 -3.02
C THR A 470 -21.71 -39.25 -3.10
N ILE A 471 -20.65 -38.63 -2.58
CA ILE A 471 -20.46 -37.17 -2.67
C ILE A 471 -20.11 -36.73 -4.11
N ALA A 472 -19.36 -37.56 -4.86
CA ALA A 472 -19.05 -37.28 -6.27
C ALA A 472 -20.30 -37.33 -7.18
N LYS A 473 -21.26 -38.23 -6.92
CA LYS A 473 -22.52 -38.29 -7.68
C LYS A 473 -23.44 -37.08 -7.41
N ILE A 474 -23.49 -36.60 -6.17
CA ILE A 474 -24.34 -35.45 -5.78
C ILE A 474 -23.86 -34.14 -6.44
N VAL A 475 -22.54 -33.99 -6.65
CA VAL A 475 -21.97 -32.78 -7.29
C VAL A 475 -22.13 -32.80 -8.81
N VAL A 476 -22.18 -33.99 -9.44
CA VAL A 476 -22.42 -34.12 -10.89
C VAL A 476 -23.89 -33.87 -11.26
N GLU A 477 -24.85 -34.36 -10.46
CA GLU A 477 -26.28 -34.10 -10.71
C GLU A 477 -26.71 -32.64 -10.46
N ALA A 478 -26.01 -31.92 -9.58
CA ALA A 478 -26.28 -30.50 -9.34
C ALA A 478 -25.83 -29.59 -10.51
N ALA A 479 -24.91 -30.07 -11.36
CA ALA A 479 -24.41 -29.34 -12.53
C ALA A 479 -25.31 -29.51 -13.77
N GLU A 480 -26.16 -30.54 -13.82
CA GLU A 480 -27.02 -30.84 -14.99
C GLU A 480 -28.44 -30.24 -14.87
N LYS A 481 -28.86 -29.76 -13.70
CA LYS A 481 -30.16 -29.08 -13.50
C LYS A 481 -30.02 -27.55 -13.45
N SER A 482 -29.53 -26.94 -14.54
CA SER A 482 -29.82 -25.52 -14.82
C SER A 482 -29.68 -25.22 -16.30
N THR A 483 -30.72 -25.56 -17.07
CA THR A 483 -30.91 -25.03 -18.42
C THR A 483 -32.41 -24.98 -18.71
N PRO A 484 -33.02 -23.82 -18.97
CA PRO A 484 -34.35 -23.78 -19.58
C PRO A 484 -34.21 -23.84 -21.10
N ALA A 485 -34.97 -24.75 -21.69
CA ALA A 485 -35.07 -24.96 -23.13
C ALA A 485 -35.74 -23.78 -23.85
N ALA A 486 -35.15 -23.33 -24.95
CA ALA A 486 -35.77 -22.42 -25.91
C ALA A 486 -36.67 -23.22 -26.87
N LYS A 487 -37.95 -22.87 -26.94
CA LYS A 487 -38.86 -23.26 -28.04
C LYS A 487 -39.12 -22.05 -28.93
N ALA A 488 -38.91 -22.25 -30.23
CA ALA A 488 -39.14 -21.29 -31.30
C ALA A 488 -40.64 -21.10 -31.60
N ALA A 489 -41.03 -19.88 -31.95
CA ALA A 489 -42.20 -19.60 -32.78
C ALA A 489 -41.97 -18.33 -33.61
N LYS A 490 -42.26 -18.46 -34.91
CA LYS A 490 -42.23 -17.45 -35.98
C LYS A 490 -43.41 -16.47 -35.84
N GLU A 491 -43.23 -15.21 -36.25
CA GLU A 491 -44.18 -14.38 -37.03
C GLU A 491 -43.56 -12.99 -37.26
N LYS A 492 -43.11 -12.65 -38.47
CA LYS A 492 -43.81 -12.01 -39.61
C LYS A 492 -44.25 -10.55 -39.40
N ILE A 493 -43.72 -9.74 -40.30
CA ILE A 493 -43.81 -8.30 -40.55
C ILE A 493 -45.23 -7.88 -41.00
N THR A 494 -45.80 -6.77 -40.51
CA THR A 494 -46.20 -5.55 -41.29
C THR A 494 -46.89 -4.47 -40.42
N PRO A 495 -46.87 -3.18 -40.85
CA PRO A 495 -47.23 -2.01 -40.04
C PRO A 495 -48.61 -1.42 -40.38
N LEU A 496 -49.17 -0.55 -39.52
CA LEU A 496 -50.23 0.38 -39.93
C LEU A 496 -50.22 1.70 -39.14
N VAL A 497 -50.67 2.73 -39.86
CA VAL A 497 -50.60 4.19 -39.68
C VAL A 497 -51.89 4.75 -39.03
N ALA A 498 -51.79 6.01 -38.55
CA ALA A 498 -52.84 7.06 -38.38
C ALA A 498 -53.07 7.48 -36.90
N ALA A 499 -52.66 8.69 -36.48
CA ALA A 499 -53.35 10.00 -36.62
C ALA A 499 -54.69 10.01 -35.86
N THR A 500 -54.91 10.80 -34.80
CA THR A 500 -55.18 12.25 -34.84
C THR A 500 -55.41 12.81 -33.41
N LYS A 501 -55.06 14.11 -33.24
CA LYS A 501 -55.66 15.24 -32.44
C LYS A 501 -56.58 14.88 -31.23
N THR A 502 -56.60 15.61 -30.11
CA THR A 502 -56.96 17.04 -30.00
C THR A 502 -56.84 17.54 -28.52
N THR A 503 -56.44 18.81 -28.36
CA THR A 503 -56.88 19.84 -27.37
C THR A 503 -56.71 19.72 -25.84
N LEU A 504 -55.87 20.64 -25.34
CA LEU A 504 -55.92 21.53 -24.15
C LEU A 504 -57.35 21.99 -23.69
N PRO A 505 -57.56 22.65 -22.51
CA PRO A 505 -56.61 23.55 -21.83
C PRO A 505 -56.55 23.57 -20.28
N ALA A 506 -55.56 24.33 -19.83
CA ALA A 506 -55.31 24.80 -18.48
C ALA A 506 -56.32 25.85 -17.99
N ILE A 507 -56.47 25.97 -16.67
CA ILE A 507 -56.86 27.23 -16.00
C ILE A 507 -55.97 27.40 -14.77
N ALA A 508 -55.35 28.58 -14.69
CA ALA A 508 -54.57 29.11 -13.58
C ALA A 508 -55.46 29.93 -12.61
N ALA A 509 -55.05 30.07 -11.36
CA ALA A 509 -55.40 31.23 -10.54
C ALA A 509 -54.33 31.47 -9.45
N MET A 510 -53.81 32.70 -9.43
CA MET A 510 -52.93 33.31 -8.43
C MET A 510 -53.73 33.88 -7.24
N SER A 511 -53.09 34.12 -6.09
CA SER A 511 -53.20 35.32 -5.20
C SER A 511 -52.23 35.16 -4.00
N THR A 512 -51.12 35.91 -3.85
CA THR A 512 -50.86 37.22 -3.17
C THR A 512 -51.06 37.32 -1.63
N GLU A 513 -49.90 37.43 -0.92
CA GLU A 513 -49.46 38.32 0.20
C GLU A 513 -50.18 38.48 1.59
N LEU A 514 -49.45 38.05 2.66
CA LEU A 514 -49.00 38.70 3.95
C LEU A 514 -49.96 39.54 4.87
N PRO A 515 -49.65 39.92 6.16
CA PRO A 515 -48.60 39.52 7.15
C PRO A 515 -49.04 39.34 8.66
N ALA A 516 -48.09 38.88 9.50
CA ALA A 516 -47.76 39.14 10.94
C ALA A 516 -48.82 39.24 12.10
N GLU A 517 -48.59 38.51 13.22
CA GLU A 517 -48.18 39.04 14.56
C GLU A 517 -48.40 38.08 15.78
N THR A 518 -47.35 38.00 16.62
CA THR A 518 -47.22 37.96 18.11
C THR A 518 -47.93 36.98 19.09
N ASN A 519 -47.15 36.67 20.14
CA ASN A 519 -47.47 36.34 21.56
C ASN A 519 -47.40 34.89 22.14
N ALA A 520 -46.24 34.63 22.77
CA ALA A 520 -45.99 34.33 24.20
C ALA A 520 -46.88 33.35 25.04
N LYS A 521 -46.21 32.27 25.53
CA LYS A 521 -46.14 31.59 26.87
C LYS A 521 -47.20 31.92 27.98
N PRO A 522 -47.41 31.10 29.06
CA PRO A 522 -46.50 30.10 29.69
C PRO A 522 -47.17 28.82 30.27
N LYS A 523 -46.38 27.88 30.82
CA LYS A 523 -46.77 27.05 32.01
C LYS A 523 -45.53 26.38 32.67
N GLU A 524 -45.24 26.82 33.89
CA GLU A 524 -44.39 26.19 34.92
C GLU A 524 -45.12 24.96 35.52
N ARG A 525 -44.50 23.79 35.77
CA ARG A 525 -43.51 23.35 36.79
C ARG A 525 -44.10 23.01 38.16
N LEU A 526 -43.94 21.73 38.56
CA LEU A 526 -43.71 21.18 39.92
C LEU A 526 -43.28 19.71 39.68
N SER A 527 -42.10 19.16 40.00
CA SER A 527 -41.07 19.23 41.05
C SER A 527 -41.27 18.31 42.26
N SER A 528 -40.50 17.21 42.31
CA SER A 528 -39.85 16.56 43.47
C SER A 528 -39.28 15.20 42.99
N THR A 529 -38.10 14.67 43.35
CA THR A 529 -37.15 14.90 44.45
C THR A 529 -35.79 14.23 44.16
N SER A 530 -34.71 14.80 44.73
CA SER A 530 -33.37 14.24 45.12
C SER A 530 -32.52 13.49 44.06
N SER A 531 -31.42 14.08 43.55
CA SER A 531 -30.07 14.18 44.16
C SER A 531 -29.21 12.92 43.97
N GLU A 532 -28.30 12.94 42.98
CA GLU A 532 -26.84 12.75 43.15
C GLU A 532 -26.10 12.69 41.78
N ASN A 533 -25.07 13.53 41.64
CA ASN A 533 -23.96 13.50 40.66
C ASN A 533 -24.29 13.59 39.15
N ALA A 534 -24.62 14.78 38.65
CA ALA A 534 -24.39 15.12 37.24
C ALA A 534 -22.95 15.63 37.07
N SER A 535 -22.07 14.84 36.44
CA SER A 535 -20.71 15.26 36.11
C SER A 535 -20.71 16.52 35.22
N PRO A 536 -19.77 17.47 35.40
CA PRO A 536 -19.72 18.67 34.57
C PRO A 536 -19.54 18.31 33.08
N MET A 537 -20.26 19.01 32.19
CA MET A 537 -20.12 18.80 30.75
C MET A 537 -18.68 19.09 30.31
N SER A 538 -17.93 18.05 29.91
CA SER A 538 -16.54 18.17 29.46
C SER A 538 -16.32 17.46 28.12
N HIS A 539 -15.42 17.99 27.29
CA HIS A 539 -14.96 17.30 26.09
C HIS A 539 -13.70 16.51 26.43
N VAL A 540 -13.71 15.21 26.12
CA VAL A 540 -12.59 14.31 26.44
C VAL A 540 -11.89 13.81 25.17
N HIS A 541 -10.59 13.56 25.27
CA HIS A 541 -9.78 12.85 24.28
C HIS A 541 -8.78 11.94 24.99
N ILE A 542 -8.56 10.74 24.47
CA ILE A 542 -7.63 9.77 25.05
C ILE A 542 -6.50 9.51 24.06
N LEU A 543 -5.27 9.68 24.50
CA LEU A 543 -4.06 9.30 23.79
C LEU A 543 -3.48 8.02 24.42
N LYS A 544 -3.05 7.10 23.55
CA LYS A 544 -2.37 5.86 23.94
C LYS A 544 -1.05 5.77 23.17
N PRO A 545 0.00 5.17 23.76
CA PRO A 545 1.31 5.05 23.14
C PRO A 545 1.21 4.22 21.86
N THR A 546 1.70 4.77 20.75
CA THR A 546 1.80 4.00 19.51
C THR A 546 3.10 3.21 19.44
N ASN A 547 3.12 2.16 18.61
CA ASN A 547 4.35 1.39 18.36
C ASN A 547 5.49 2.27 17.79
N ASN A 548 5.18 3.37 17.13
CA ASN A 548 6.19 4.30 16.61
C ASN A 548 6.76 5.18 17.72
N ASP A 549 5.91 5.69 18.63
CA ASP A 549 6.35 6.47 19.79
C ASP A 549 7.31 5.67 20.66
N LEU A 550 6.95 4.41 20.97
CA LEU A 550 7.77 3.51 21.78
C LEU A 550 9.08 3.12 21.08
N LYS A 551 9.09 2.99 19.75
CA LYS A 551 10.32 2.73 18.99
C LYS A 551 11.24 3.94 18.99
N SER A 552 10.71 5.14 18.81
CA SER A 552 11.48 6.39 18.89
C SER A 552 12.10 6.54 20.28
N LEU A 553 11.34 6.27 21.35
CA LEU A 553 11.89 6.22 22.71
C LEU A 553 12.99 5.18 22.83
N ARG A 554 12.78 3.92 22.42
CA ARG A 554 13.79 2.85 22.55
C ARG A 554 15.09 3.14 21.82
N ALA A 555 15.03 3.71 20.62
CA ALA A 555 16.23 4.04 19.85
C ALA A 555 17.15 5.00 20.63
N ASP A 556 16.56 5.96 21.34
CA ASP A 556 17.30 6.96 22.12
C ASP A 556 17.56 6.51 23.57
N PHE A 557 16.68 5.70 24.17
CA PHE A 557 16.84 5.17 25.53
C PHE A 557 17.92 4.09 25.63
N LEU A 558 18.19 3.37 24.53
CA LEU A 558 19.26 2.37 24.46
C LEU A 558 20.65 3.00 24.26
N SER A 559 20.74 4.28 23.88
CA SER A 559 22.01 4.98 23.66
C SER A 559 22.59 5.64 24.91
N LYS A 560 21.79 5.81 25.97
CA LYS A 560 22.21 6.41 27.25
C LYS A 560 21.99 5.42 28.39
N LYS A 561 23.06 5.02 29.09
CA LYS A 561 23.03 4.03 30.19
C LYS A 561 22.01 4.40 31.30
N THR A 562 21.16 3.41 31.59
CA THR A 562 20.45 3.07 32.85
C THR A 562 20.32 4.13 33.95
N ASN A 563 19.10 4.59 34.18
CA ASN A 563 18.49 4.67 35.52
C ASN A 563 17.09 4.04 35.40
N ALA A 564 17.04 2.71 35.52
CA ALA A 564 15.86 1.89 35.23
C ALA A 564 14.93 1.74 36.45
N THR A 565 14.39 2.85 36.93
CA THR A 565 13.31 2.82 37.95
C THR A 565 11.92 2.93 37.34
N HIS A 566 11.79 3.48 36.12
CA HIS A 566 10.51 3.76 35.48
C HIS A 566 10.34 3.07 34.13
N THR A 567 9.11 2.70 33.78
CA THR A 567 8.80 2.02 32.51
C THR A 567 8.97 2.96 31.31
N ILE A 568 9.10 2.41 30.10
CA ILE A 568 9.13 3.24 28.88
C ILE A 568 7.90 4.15 28.73
N PHE A 569 6.77 3.74 29.31
CA PHE A 569 5.53 4.49 29.27
C PHE A 569 5.57 5.76 30.12
N TYR A 570 6.33 5.77 31.22
CA TYR A 570 6.60 6.98 32.01
C TYR A 570 7.26 8.07 31.15
N TYR A 571 8.29 7.70 30.38
CA TYR A 571 9.00 8.65 29.51
C TYR A 571 8.15 9.08 28.30
N TRP A 572 7.29 8.19 27.81
CA TRP A 572 6.29 8.55 26.81
C TRP A 572 5.34 9.64 27.31
N VAL A 573 4.79 9.47 28.52
CA VAL A 573 3.93 10.47 29.18
C VAL A 573 4.67 11.79 29.36
N LEU A 574 5.88 11.75 29.92
CA LEU A 574 6.70 12.95 30.17
C LEU A 574 6.86 13.79 28.90
N CYS A 575 7.22 13.13 27.78
CA CYS A 575 7.43 13.81 26.50
C CYS A 575 6.11 14.33 25.90
N TYR A 576 5.01 13.57 26.01
CA TYR A 576 3.73 13.99 25.45
C TYR A 576 3.08 15.14 26.23
N VAL A 577 3.18 15.14 27.56
CA VAL A 577 2.71 16.27 28.40
C VAL A 577 3.44 17.54 27.99
N ASP A 578 4.75 17.46 27.79
CA ASP A 578 5.57 18.59 27.36
C ASP A 578 5.24 19.04 25.92
N ALA A 579 5.05 18.10 25.00
CA ALA A 579 4.61 18.40 23.64
C ALA A 579 3.23 19.07 23.61
N ILE A 580 2.29 18.63 24.46
CA ILE A 580 0.96 19.24 24.56
C ILE A 580 1.08 20.69 25.05
N LYS A 581 1.89 20.96 26.08
CA LYS A 581 2.16 22.34 26.53
C LYS A 581 2.68 23.21 25.41
N ASP A 582 3.68 22.75 24.67
CA ASP A 582 4.24 23.48 23.53
C ASP A 582 3.22 23.74 22.43
N ILE A 583 2.35 22.77 22.14
CA ILE A 583 1.29 22.95 21.15
C ILE A 583 0.29 24.00 21.62
N LEU A 584 -0.13 23.95 22.89
CA LEU A 584 -1.08 24.92 23.43
C LEU A 584 -0.52 26.35 23.40
N VAL A 585 0.74 26.53 23.81
CA VAL A 585 1.38 27.85 23.87
C VAL A 585 1.84 28.30 22.48
N ASN A 586 2.71 27.55 21.83
CA ASN A 586 3.43 28.03 20.64
C ASN A 586 2.59 27.90 19.36
N ILE A 587 1.70 26.90 19.29
CA ILE A 587 0.87 26.70 18.10
C ILE A 587 -0.47 27.41 18.25
N TYR A 588 -1.13 27.29 19.39
CA TYR A 588 -2.43 27.92 19.59
C TYR A 588 -2.37 29.32 20.22
N GLY A 589 -1.21 29.78 20.68
CA GLY A 589 -1.06 31.12 21.26
C GLY A 589 -1.91 31.29 22.53
N LEU A 590 -2.07 30.22 23.31
CA LEU A 590 -2.85 30.25 24.54
C LEU A 590 -1.99 30.71 25.71
N ASN A 591 -2.57 31.55 26.57
CA ASN A 591 -2.00 31.84 27.88
C ASN A 591 -2.38 30.71 28.83
N LEU A 592 -1.37 30.02 29.39
CA LEU A 592 -1.55 28.94 30.35
C LEU A 592 -1.22 29.44 31.76
N LYS A 593 -2.18 29.36 32.68
CA LYS A 593 -1.93 29.52 34.12
C LYS A 593 -2.17 28.18 34.80
N LEU A 594 -1.12 27.59 35.37
CA LEU A 594 -1.24 26.34 36.12
C LEU A 594 -2.14 26.55 37.33
N ILE A 595 -3.06 25.61 37.55
CA ILE A 595 -3.86 25.52 38.76
C ILE A 595 -3.23 24.38 39.57
N GLU A 596 -2.52 24.75 40.63
CA GLU A 596 -1.93 23.76 41.54
C GLU A 596 -3.03 22.93 42.19
N PRO A 597 -2.87 21.60 42.29
CA PRO A 597 -3.79 20.77 43.05
C PRO A 597 -3.77 21.27 44.50
N VAL A 598 -4.95 21.41 45.12
CA VAL A 598 -5.08 21.76 46.54
C VAL A 598 -4.24 20.77 47.34
N GLU A 599 -3.32 21.30 48.15
CA GLU A 599 -2.41 20.52 49.00
C GLU A 599 -3.21 19.61 49.93
N GLU A 600 -3.28 18.32 49.63
CA GLU A 600 -3.44 17.29 50.65
C GLU A 600 -2.13 16.53 50.77
N SER A 601 -1.46 16.83 51.89
CA SER A 601 -0.48 16.00 52.57
C SER A 601 0.91 15.92 51.95
N GLN A 602 1.72 16.91 52.35
CA GLN A 602 3.15 16.72 52.58
C GLN A 602 3.35 15.56 53.56
N LEU A 603 4.09 14.52 53.16
CA LEU A 603 5.08 13.79 53.96
C LEU A 603 5.70 12.67 53.09
N ILE A 604 7.01 12.52 53.25
CA ILE A 604 7.93 11.52 52.67
C ILE A 604 8.64 11.97 51.40
N ALA A 605 9.91 12.34 51.61
CA ALA A 605 10.91 12.59 50.60
C ALA A 605 11.35 11.27 49.95
N GLU A 606 10.91 11.05 48.71
CA GLU A 606 11.40 10.04 47.76
C GLU A 606 11.32 10.63 46.33
N PRO A 607 12.10 10.16 45.34
CA PRO A 607 12.30 10.86 44.06
C PRO A 607 10.96 11.05 43.33
N HIS A 608 10.53 12.31 43.22
CA HIS A 608 9.16 12.71 42.91
C HIS A 608 8.56 12.00 41.67
N PRO A 609 7.44 11.25 41.82
CA PRO A 609 6.66 10.77 40.68
C PRO A 609 5.99 11.94 39.95
N LEU A 610 5.77 11.78 38.63
CA LEU A 610 5.04 12.75 37.82
C LEU A 610 3.66 13.04 38.44
N PRO A 611 3.25 14.31 38.59
CA PRO A 611 1.89 14.67 38.98
C PRO A 611 0.87 13.96 38.10
N GLN A 612 -0.03 13.17 38.68
CA GLN A 612 -1.03 12.41 37.91
C GLN A 612 -2.02 13.30 37.16
N HIS A 613 -2.16 14.56 37.59
CA HIS A 613 -3.06 15.54 37.00
C HIS A 613 -2.33 16.86 36.77
N TYR A 614 -2.43 17.39 35.55
CA TYR A 614 -2.10 18.77 35.24
C TYR A 614 -3.37 19.50 34.84
N THR A 615 -3.63 20.67 35.41
CA THR A 615 -4.76 21.51 35.02
C THR A 615 -4.30 22.93 34.79
N TRP A 616 -4.60 23.47 33.61
CA TRP A 616 -4.33 24.86 33.27
C TRP A 616 -5.63 25.61 33.02
N LEU A 617 -5.68 26.86 33.49
CA LEU A 617 -6.56 27.85 32.93
C LEU A 617 -5.98 28.30 31.60
N ILE A 618 -6.72 28.07 30.51
CA ILE A 618 -6.35 28.51 29.17
C ILE A 618 -7.20 29.71 28.77
N ASN A 619 -6.57 30.72 28.18
CA ASN A 619 -7.30 31.82 27.56
C ASN A 619 -6.59 32.36 26.32
N THR A 620 -7.37 32.93 25.40
CA THR A 620 -6.87 33.73 24.27
C THR A 620 -7.96 34.63 23.71
N SER A 621 -7.54 35.74 23.10
CA SER A 621 -8.41 36.69 22.41
C SER A 621 -8.45 36.51 20.89
N LEU A 622 -7.65 35.59 20.33
CA LEU A 622 -7.45 35.44 18.89
C LEU A 622 -7.64 33.98 18.43
N ASP A 623 -8.45 33.77 17.39
CA ASP A 623 -8.60 32.46 16.77
C ASP A 623 -7.36 32.10 15.94
N THR A 624 -6.62 31.10 16.40
CA THR A 624 -5.46 30.50 15.72
C THR A 624 -5.72 29.08 15.20
N TRP A 625 -6.96 28.59 15.29
CA TRP A 625 -7.32 27.20 14.95
C TRP A 625 -8.14 27.07 13.67
N SER A 626 -8.98 28.07 13.35
CA SER A 626 -9.81 28.07 12.16
C SER A 626 -8.95 28.14 10.91
N ALA A 627 -9.32 27.37 9.87
CA ALA A 627 -8.60 27.28 8.59
C ALA A 627 -7.12 26.84 8.67
N ARG A 628 -6.68 26.27 9.79
CA ARG A 628 -5.33 25.69 9.92
C ARG A 628 -5.16 24.47 9.00
N ASN A 629 -4.04 24.42 8.27
CA ASN A 629 -3.72 23.32 7.36
C ASN A 629 -2.82 22.29 8.04
N PHE A 630 -3.28 21.05 8.12
CA PHE A 630 -2.55 19.92 8.72
C PHE A 630 -1.82 19.03 7.69
N GLN A 631 -1.66 19.48 6.44
CA GLN A 631 -0.92 18.75 5.41
C GLN A 631 0.58 18.75 5.73
N ARG A 632 1.16 17.54 5.81
CA ARG A 632 2.60 17.34 6.06
C ARG A 632 3.43 17.69 4.82
N SER A 633 4.61 18.25 5.06
CA SER A 633 5.62 18.58 4.05
C SER A 633 6.88 17.73 4.26
N THR A 634 7.64 17.49 3.19
CA THR A 634 8.97 16.86 3.25
C THR A 634 10.08 17.87 3.53
N LYS A 635 9.81 19.17 3.41
CA LYS A 635 10.82 20.24 3.50
C LYS A 635 11.11 20.71 4.93
N GLN A 636 10.16 20.58 5.85
CA GLN A 636 10.31 21.00 7.25
C GLN A 636 9.46 20.15 8.19
N SER A 637 9.78 20.14 9.49
CA SER A 637 9.04 19.37 10.48
C SER A 637 7.58 19.83 10.56
N PHE A 638 6.69 18.92 10.94
CA PHE A 638 5.28 19.25 11.05
C PHE A 638 5.07 20.35 12.09
N PHE A 639 5.75 20.27 13.23
CA PHE A 639 5.68 21.32 14.25
C PHE A 639 6.14 22.70 13.73
N ALA A 640 7.27 22.77 13.02
CA ALA A 640 7.78 24.03 12.46
C ALA A 640 6.81 24.65 11.46
N GLN A 641 6.19 23.83 10.60
CA GLN A 641 5.18 24.28 9.66
C GLN A 641 3.94 24.86 10.37
N GLN A 642 3.52 24.26 11.47
CA GLN A 642 2.38 24.73 12.24
C GLN A 642 2.70 26.03 12.98
N LEU A 643 3.93 26.16 13.48
CA LEU A 643 4.41 27.38 14.12
C LEU A 643 4.44 28.54 13.10
N GLN A 644 4.91 28.29 11.88
CA GLN A 644 4.90 29.27 10.80
C GLN A 644 3.48 29.76 10.47
N GLN A 645 2.50 28.85 10.41
CA GLN A 645 1.10 29.22 10.24
C GLN A 645 0.59 30.09 11.40
N THR A 646 0.99 29.79 12.63
CA THR A 646 0.64 30.60 13.80
C THR A 646 1.21 32.01 13.69
N ILE A 647 2.48 32.15 13.28
CA ILE A 647 3.11 33.45 13.05
C ILE A 647 2.31 34.27 12.03
N GLU A 648 1.91 33.66 10.91
CA GLU A 648 1.11 34.33 9.89
C GLU A 648 -0.30 34.69 10.38
N PHE A 649 -0.93 33.82 11.18
CA PHE A 649 -2.24 34.11 11.77
C PHE A 649 -2.18 35.28 12.76
N ILE A 650 -1.15 35.32 13.61
CA ILE A 650 -0.95 36.42 14.57
C ILE A 650 -0.71 37.75 13.84
N LYS A 651 -0.03 37.74 12.69
CA LYS A 651 0.19 38.97 11.88
C LYS A 651 -1.08 39.45 11.18
N THR A 652 -1.87 38.53 10.62
CA THR A 652 -2.94 38.90 9.66
C THR A 652 -4.33 38.99 10.27
N ARG A 653 -4.61 38.24 11.34
CA ARG A 653 -5.98 38.11 11.90
C ARG A 653 -6.42 39.23 12.85
N PRO A 654 -5.55 39.93 13.61
CA PRO A 654 -6.00 41.00 14.49
C PRO A 654 -6.78 42.12 13.78
N ALA A 655 -6.50 42.34 12.49
CA ALA A 655 -7.20 43.33 11.68
C ALA A 655 -8.63 42.90 11.25
N ASN A 656 -9.05 41.66 11.52
CA ASN A 656 -10.33 41.12 11.08
C ASN A 656 -11.16 40.59 12.26
N ALA A 657 -12.26 41.29 12.56
CA ALA A 657 -13.16 40.99 13.67
C ALA A 657 -13.75 39.57 13.66
N SER A 658 -13.81 38.88 12.51
CA SER A 658 -14.31 37.51 12.43
C SER A 658 -13.43 36.47 13.16
N TYR A 659 -12.18 36.82 13.47
CA TYR A 659 -11.24 35.97 14.21
C TYR A 659 -11.02 36.42 15.66
N ALA A 660 -11.67 37.51 16.08
CA ALA A 660 -11.68 37.90 17.49
C ALA A 660 -12.57 36.93 18.28
N VAL A 661 -12.01 36.37 19.35
CA VAL A 661 -12.69 35.39 20.20
C VAL A 661 -12.44 35.74 21.66
N ASN A 662 -13.32 35.33 22.55
CA ASN A 662 -13.04 35.37 23.98
C ASN A 662 -13.07 33.93 24.49
N LEU A 663 -11.95 33.23 24.33
CA LEU A 663 -11.84 31.83 24.76
C LEU A 663 -11.25 31.80 26.16
N SER A 664 -11.97 31.20 27.10
CA SER A 664 -11.51 30.91 28.46
C SER A 664 -12.05 29.56 28.92
N GLY A 665 -11.18 28.67 29.41
CA GLY A 665 -11.57 27.33 29.84
C GLY A 665 -10.52 26.65 30.70
N ARG A 666 -10.89 25.53 31.33
CA ARG A 666 -9.96 24.67 32.06
C ARG A 666 -9.57 23.50 31.18
N PHE A 667 -8.27 23.34 30.93
CA PHE A 667 -7.72 22.22 30.20
C PHE A 667 -6.91 21.34 31.14
N SER A 668 -7.30 20.08 31.26
CA SER A 668 -6.65 19.11 32.13
C SER A 668 -6.03 17.97 31.32
N VAL A 669 -4.85 17.53 31.77
CA VAL A 669 -4.16 16.33 31.29
C VAL A 669 -4.05 15.38 32.47
N ILE A 670 -4.71 14.24 32.34
CA ILE A 670 -4.81 13.21 33.37
C ILE A 670 -4.00 12.01 32.89
N ILE A 671 -3.06 11.56 33.72
CA ILE A 671 -2.17 10.44 33.44
C ILE A 671 -2.77 9.18 34.07
N GLY A 672 -2.94 8.12 33.28
CA GLY A 672 -3.36 6.82 33.80
C GLY A 672 -2.29 6.20 34.70
N GLU A 673 -2.70 5.44 35.71
CA GLU A 673 -1.82 4.86 36.75
C GLU A 673 -0.64 4.04 36.18
N ASP A 674 -0.82 3.41 35.02
CA ASP A 674 0.20 2.59 34.35
C ASP A 674 1.02 3.34 33.28
N TYR A 675 0.81 4.65 33.17
CA TYR A 675 1.38 5.56 32.16
C TYR A 675 1.05 5.20 30.70
N LYS A 676 0.11 4.27 30.44
CA LYS A 676 -0.26 3.86 29.07
C LYS A 676 -1.42 4.67 28.50
N GLU A 677 -1.88 5.68 29.23
CA GLU A 677 -3.00 6.51 28.82
C GLU A 677 -2.82 7.96 29.26
N LEU A 678 -3.11 8.89 28.36
CA LEU A 678 -3.23 10.32 28.62
C LEU A 678 -4.62 10.78 28.25
N ARG A 679 -5.41 11.18 29.25
CA ARG A 679 -6.75 11.72 29.07
C ARG A 679 -6.70 13.24 29.10
N LEU A 680 -7.04 13.86 27.97
CA LEU A 680 -7.18 15.30 27.82
C LEU A 680 -8.64 15.68 28.05
N GLU A 681 -8.88 16.64 28.92
CA GLU A 681 -10.22 17.09 29.28
C GLU A 681 -10.32 18.60 29.15
N LEU A 682 -11.36 19.08 28.47
CA LEU A 682 -11.66 20.50 28.34
C LEU A 682 -13.00 20.82 28.98
N GLN A 683 -13.00 21.75 29.92
CA GLN A 683 -14.17 22.24 30.63
C GLN A 683 -14.34 23.75 30.41
N PRO A 684 -15.56 24.24 30.18
CA PRO A 684 -15.82 25.68 30.08
C PRO A 684 -15.75 26.34 31.47
N MET A 685 -15.52 27.65 31.52
CA MET A 685 -15.64 28.39 32.77
C MET A 685 -17.12 28.52 33.19
N PRO A 686 -17.44 28.60 34.50
CA PRO A 686 -18.83 28.77 34.95
C PRO A 686 -19.53 30.02 34.38
N SER A 687 -18.75 31.02 33.97
CA SER A 687 -19.21 32.27 33.36
C SER A 687 -19.29 32.23 31.82
N ASP A 688 -18.97 31.11 31.16
CA ASP A 688 -19.05 30.98 29.70
C ASP A 688 -20.46 30.61 29.24
N ALA A 689 -21.17 31.59 28.67
CA ALA A 689 -22.55 31.44 28.21
C ALA A 689 -22.72 30.44 27.04
N LEU A 690 -21.67 30.19 26.25
CA LEU A 690 -21.70 29.26 25.12
C LEU A 690 -21.26 27.84 25.50
N GLY A 691 -20.44 27.73 26.55
CA GLY A 691 -19.90 26.48 27.05
C GLY A 691 -19.32 25.58 25.95
N LEU A 692 -19.74 24.32 25.92
CA LEU A 692 -19.27 23.30 24.95
C LEU A 692 -20.24 23.05 23.79
N GLN A 693 -21.07 24.04 23.42
CA GLN A 693 -21.92 23.93 22.24
C GLN A 693 -21.12 23.74 20.94
N ARG A 694 -21.77 23.17 19.91
CA ARG A 694 -21.14 22.75 18.64
C ARG A 694 -20.32 23.85 17.95
N HIS A 695 -20.74 25.11 18.08
CA HIS A 695 -20.11 26.25 17.43
C HIS A 695 -19.26 27.11 18.37
N SER A 696 -19.13 26.75 19.66
CA SER A 696 -18.35 27.53 20.61
C SER A 696 -16.86 27.53 20.25
N PRO A 697 -16.13 28.62 20.56
CA PRO A 697 -14.68 28.70 20.37
C PRO A 697 -13.94 27.53 21.02
N LEU A 698 -14.32 27.15 22.25
CA LEU A 698 -13.74 26.01 22.98
C LEU A 698 -13.90 24.68 22.21
N THR A 699 -15.09 24.39 21.69
CA THR A 699 -15.33 23.16 20.92
C THR A 699 -14.55 23.15 19.61
N LYS A 700 -14.48 24.28 18.89
CA LYS A 700 -13.71 24.40 17.64
C LYS A 700 -12.21 24.25 17.87
N PHE A 701 -11.68 24.91 18.90
CA PHE A 701 -10.31 24.77 19.36
C PHE A 701 -9.98 23.31 19.69
N PHE A 702 -10.78 22.65 20.53
CA PHE A 702 -10.50 21.27 20.97
C PHE A 702 -10.56 20.28 19.82
N LYS A 703 -11.46 20.48 18.84
CA LYS A 703 -11.50 19.68 17.61
C LYS A 703 -10.25 19.87 16.77
N SER A 704 -9.74 21.11 16.67
CA SER A 704 -8.49 21.41 15.99
C SER A 704 -7.30 20.78 16.72
N LEU A 705 -7.24 20.87 18.06
CA LEU A 705 -6.18 20.26 18.87
C LEU A 705 -6.14 18.73 18.70
N LYS A 706 -7.31 18.07 18.65
CA LYS A 706 -7.39 16.63 18.32
C LYS A 706 -6.73 16.32 16.97
N ASN A 707 -7.06 17.08 15.93
CA ASN A 707 -6.46 16.90 14.61
C ASN A 707 -4.94 17.17 14.61
N MET A 708 -4.49 18.17 15.36
CA MET A 708 -3.08 18.48 15.54
C MET A 708 -2.32 17.31 16.17
N LEU A 709 -2.83 16.77 17.28
CA LEU A 709 -2.22 15.64 17.99
C LEU A 709 -2.22 14.35 17.17
N CYS A 710 -3.28 14.07 16.39
CA CYS A 710 -3.28 12.92 15.47
C CYS A 710 -2.22 13.02 14.36
N ASN A 711 -1.86 14.24 13.95
CA ASN A 711 -0.86 14.47 12.91
C ASN A 711 0.53 14.79 13.47
N TYR A 712 0.68 14.96 14.78
CA TYR A 712 1.95 15.23 15.43
C TYR A 712 2.87 14.01 15.31
N ASN A 713 4.14 14.25 14.97
CA ASN A 713 5.14 13.19 14.95
C ASN A 713 5.95 13.26 16.25
N PHE A 714 5.70 12.31 17.14
CA PHE A 714 6.37 12.25 18.44
C PHE A 714 7.90 12.28 18.36
N LYS A 715 8.49 11.74 17.29
CA LYS A 715 9.95 11.76 17.07
C LYS A 715 10.52 13.18 17.04
N GLU A 716 9.73 14.17 16.59
CA GLU A 716 10.16 15.58 16.54
C GLU A 716 10.44 16.13 17.95
N LYS A 717 9.63 15.76 18.96
CA LYS A 717 9.86 16.18 20.37
C LYS A 717 11.03 15.46 21.01
N VAL A 718 11.20 14.18 20.73
CA VAL A 718 12.30 13.38 21.28
C VAL A 718 13.64 13.96 20.81
N ILE A 719 13.72 14.39 19.55
CA ILE A 719 14.90 15.08 19.00
C ILE A 719 15.10 16.45 19.66
N SER A 720 14.06 17.27 19.87
CA SER A 720 14.24 18.59 20.50
C SER A 720 14.76 18.52 21.94
N LEU A 721 14.36 17.49 22.70
CA LEU A 721 14.88 17.23 24.05
C LEU A 721 16.37 16.84 24.07
N GLN A 722 16.95 16.42 22.93
CA GLN A 722 18.38 16.11 22.81
C GLN A 722 19.27 17.36 22.76
N TYR A 723 18.73 18.52 22.35
CA TYR A 723 19.48 19.75 22.09
C TYR A 723 19.27 20.86 23.14
N GLN A 724 18.40 20.65 24.14
CA GLN A 724 18.13 21.60 25.24
C GLN A 724 18.77 21.19 26.58
N ARG A 725 19.69 20.23 26.60
CA ARG A 725 20.45 19.84 27.80
C ARG A 725 21.95 19.87 27.56
#